data_AF-A0AAD7UWI8-F1
#
_entry.id   AF-A0AAD7UWI8-F1
#
_cell.length_a   1.000
_cell.length_b   1.000
_cell.length_c   1.000
_cell.angle_alpha   90.00
_cell.angle_beta   90.00
_cell.angle_gamma   90.00
#
_symmetry.space_group_name_H-M   'P 1'
#
loop_
_entity.id
_entity.type
_entity.pdbx_description
1 polymer ?
#
loop_
_entity_poly.entity_id
_entity_poly.type
_entity_poly.pdbx_seq_one_letter_code
_entity_poly.pdbx_strand_id
1 'polypeptide(L)'
;MADKSSEEEIARLKDELNEAIQSREQKMEKERGVMRGLVEKIRTLTEERDEWTQKYNDAVQQSGQQENGTKQVASLKNQVEELLLEKEESKKSLLHFMKKADEAERALADATTSQQQPDQVAALQSKVDTLEASIKEATTEHERILQEEKEKLISQHEHTLEDEKKKWTTEHERILQEEKEKLISQHEHTLEDEKKKWTTEHERILQEEKDKLTAKMDQLIAEHSERLSQLDQAAASTVDHQQQLNEARDTIQSLEQKLKDKEESVKVAKDMLHERDMELDTARKQVDTLRASQSELEDKSKKYVNVLSKTKKQILKLEKEKADAVEEMNTIREQLSTAESSNDTLKENIKRLETNVSQLEDDVNKLNGRLHSNESEMTILRKERKEAVDAKNKMFDELQIKQAEFESSQNLAESLQHRLTESERQLKEVNERMTAMEEYQSMVEELRRELDDNKKRFTKEKEKWATELDDCKSQLQSAKANGDSAHSKVEELNQQIKSLNDELNAVRDDLNVKTKGLQVLEGDKEALLERIDDLEADLEKSVQDRDDAQDAMKKLEEKVQNLEQAKNTHDKELESLRVREGHLKTLNKTLKDEVRKLSKNVLAESQQQLQQQQQQQQQQQQASRSSSPAEPSSPAPAPAVKTKEDEINLEYLRNVILKFLENKPTRAQLIPVLTMMLKFSPEEIRRLQAKA
;
A
#
# COMPACT_ATOMS: atom_id res chain seq x y z
N MET A 1 -57.52 -13.03 -77.40
CA MET A 1 -56.95 -12.89 -76.04
C MET A 1 -55.56 -12.30 -76.23
N ALA A 2 -55.44 -10.97 -76.18
CA ALA A 2 -54.15 -10.27 -76.41
C ALA A 2 -54.00 -9.11 -75.43
N ASP A 3 -55.00 -8.21 -75.34
CA ASP A 3 -54.96 -7.02 -74.47
C ASP A 3 -54.55 -7.30 -73.02
N LYS A 4 -55.07 -8.38 -72.43
CA LYS A 4 -54.80 -8.75 -71.03
C LYS A 4 -53.31 -8.95 -70.74
N SER A 5 -52.54 -9.50 -71.67
CA SER A 5 -51.10 -9.72 -71.45
C SER A 5 -50.34 -8.40 -71.36
N SER A 6 -50.70 -7.43 -72.20
CA SER A 6 -50.13 -6.07 -72.15
C SER A 6 -50.64 -5.27 -70.94
N GLU A 7 -51.88 -5.46 -70.48
CA GLU A 7 -52.36 -4.83 -69.24
C GLU A 7 -51.65 -5.40 -68.00
N GLU A 8 -51.43 -6.72 -67.93
CA GLU A 8 -50.70 -7.38 -66.85
C GLU A 8 -49.20 -6.99 -66.83
N GLU A 9 -48.56 -6.82 -67.99
CA GLU A 9 -47.17 -6.36 -68.10
C GLU A 9 -47.02 -4.87 -67.78
N ILE A 10 -47.94 -4.01 -68.22
CA ILE A 10 -47.98 -2.58 -67.85
C ILE A 10 -48.32 -2.40 -66.35
N ALA A 11 -49.09 -3.32 -65.75
CA ALA A 11 -49.30 -3.33 -64.30
C ALA A 11 -48.00 -3.64 -63.55
N ARG A 12 -47.29 -4.73 -63.92
CA ARG A 12 -45.98 -5.07 -63.32
C ARG A 12 -44.97 -3.95 -63.43
N LEU A 13 -44.81 -3.34 -64.61
CA LEU A 13 -43.87 -2.24 -64.80
C LEU A 13 -44.24 -0.98 -63.99
N LYS A 14 -45.53 -0.78 -63.66
CA LYS A 14 -45.96 0.28 -62.72
C LYS A 14 -45.69 -0.08 -61.27
N ASP A 15 -45.86 -1.34 -60.89
CA ASP A 15 -45.59 -1.82 -59.53
C ASP A 15 -44.09 -1.81 -59.24
N GLU A 16 -43.25 -2.30 -60.16
CA GLU A 16 -41.79 -2.21 -60.11
C GLU A 16 -41.30 -0.74 -60.06
N LEU A 17 -41.90 0.16 -60.86
CA LEU A 17 -41.59 1.58 -60.82
C LEU A 17 -41.99 2.24 -59.49
N ASN A 18 -43.15 1.88 -58.94
CA ASN A 18 -43.60 2.35 -57.63
C ASN A 18 -42.70 1.83 -56.50
N GLU A 19 -42.27 0.57 -56.54
CA GLU A 19 -41.35 -0.02 -55.57
C GLU A 19 -39.95 0.63 -55.66
N ALA A 20 -39.46 0.90 -56.87
CA ALA A 20 -38.22 1.65 -57.08
C ALA A 20 -38.30 3.10 -56.57
N ILE A 21 -39.44 3.78 -56.76
CA ILE A 21 -39.70 5.12 -56.21
C ILE A 21 -39.73 5.07 -54.68
N GLN A 22 -40.49 4.16 -54.07
CA GLN A 22 -40.56 4.02 -52.61
C GLN A 22 -39.20 3.65 -52.00
N SER A 23 -38.42 2.78 -52.64
CA SER A 23 -37.06 2.44 -52.24
C SER A 23 -36.13 3.66 -52.29
N ARG A 24 -36.23 4.48 -53.34
CA ARG A 24 -35.49 5.76 -53.47
C ARG A 24 -35.93 6.77 -52.40
N GLU A 25 -37.22 6.90 -52.11
CA GLU A 25 -37.72 7.80 -51.05
C GLU A 25 -37.27 7.34 -49.66
N GLN A 26 -37.34 6.04 -49.35
CA GLN A 26 -36.81 5.49 -48.10
C GLN A 26 -35.30 5.72 -47.95
N LYS A 27 -34.53 5.63 -49.04
CA LYS A 27 -33.10 5.93 -49.03
C LYS A 27 -32.84 7.43 -48.80
N MET A 28 -33.51 8.31 -49.53
CA MET A 28 -33.39 9.76 -49.33
C MET A 28 -33.84 10.21 -47.94
N GLU A 29 -34.85 9.57 -47.34
CA GLU A 29 -35.31 9.94 -45.98
C GLU A 29 -34.36 9.42 -44.88
N LYS A 30 -33.67 8.29 -45.10
CA LYS A 30 -32.52 7.88 -44.27
C LYS A 30 -31.35 8.87 -44.38
N GLU A 31 -31.01 9.29 -45.60
CA GLU A 31 -29.95 10.28 -45.85
C GLU A 31 -30.30 11.65 -45.24
N ARG A 32 -31.55 12.11 -45.36
CA ARG A 32 -32.07 13.29 -44.62
C ARG A 32 -32.02 13.10 -43.10
N GLY A 33 -32.25 11.87 -42.60
CA GLY A 33 -32.05 11.52 -41.19
C GLY A 33 -30.61 11.78 -40.74
N VAL A 34 -29.63 11.28 -41.51
CA VAL A 34 -28.20 11.52 -41.25
C VAL A 34 -27.84 13.01 -41.35
N MET A 35 -28.34 13.73 -42.37
CA MET A 35 -28.12 15.18 -42.49
C MET A 35 -28.70 15.96 -41.31
N ARG A 36 -29.91 15.63 -40.84
CA ARG A 36 -30.50 16.25 -39.63
C ARG A 36 -29.66 15.97 -38.39
N GLY A 37 -29.18 14.73 -38.21
CA GLY A 37 -28.28 14.39 -37.10
C GLY A 37 -26.94 15.12 -37.14
N LEU A 38 -26.35 15.29 -38.33
CA LEU A 38 -25.11 16.06 -38.51
C LEU A 38 -25.32 17.56 -38.28
N VAL A 39 -26.43 18.14 -38.74
CA VAL A 39 -26.79 19.54 -38.47
C VAL A 39 -27.00 19.77 -36.98
N GLU A 40 -27.69 18.86 -36.28
CA GLU A 40 -27.90 18.98 -34.83
C GLU A 40 -26.58 18.80 -34.05
N LYS A 41 -25.70 17.87 -34.43
CA LYS A 41 -24.35 17.76 -33.80
C LYS A 41 -23.49 19.01 -34.07
N ILE A 42 -23.56 19.59 -35.28
CA ILE A 42 -22.89 20.87 -35.58
C ILE A 42 -23.48 22.01 -34.72
N ARG A 43 -24.77 21.95 -34.41
CA ARG A 43 -25.43 22.90 -33.50
C ARG A 43 -24.95 22.72 -32.06
N THR A 44 -24.98 21.53 -31.48
CA THR A 44 -24.55 21.31 -30.08
C THR A 44 -23.08 21.69 -29.91
N LEU A 45 -22.19 21.27 -30.83
CA LEU A 45 -20.77 21.69 -30.85
C LEU A 45 -20.58 23.20 -31.06
N THR A 46 -21.60 23.93 -31.52
CA THR A 46 -21.57 25.40 -31.61
C THR A 46 -21.97 26.03 -30.27
N GLU A 47 -23.02 25.51 -29.63
CA GLU A 47 -23.49 25.96 -28.32
C GLU A 47 -22.46 25.65 -27.21
N GLU A 48 -21.89 24.44 -27.19
CA GLU A 48 -20.81 24.03 -26.27
C GLU A 48 -19.55 24.88 -26.44
N ARG A 49 -19.12 25.16 -27.68
CA ARG A 49 -18.01 26.07 -27.98
C ARG A 49 -18.25 27.46 -27.41
N ASP A 50 -19.48 27.96 -27.50
CA ASP A 50 -19.80 29.32 -27.04
C ASP A 50 -19.85 29.39 -25.51
N GLU A 51 -20.35 28.35 -24.83
CA GLU A 51 -20.17 28.20 -23.38
C GLU A 51 -18.69 28.13 -22.96
N TRP A 52 -17.85 27.34 -23.65
CA TRP A 52 -16.42 27.24 -23.34
C TRP A 52 -15.67 28.54 -23.62
N THR A 53 -16.05 29.27 -24.67
CA THR A 53 -15.51 30.61 -24.98
C THR A 53 -15.90 31.61 -23.89
N GLN A 54 -17.12 31.54 -23.36
CA GLN A 54 -17.55 32.36 -22.22
C GLN A 54 -16.76 32.02 -20.95
N LYS A 55 -16.69 30.72 -20.58
CA LYS A 55 -15.91 30.23 -19.42
C LYS A 55 -14.43 30.61 -19.52
N TYR A 56 -13.83 30.59 -20.72
CA TYR A 56 -12.47 31.05 -20.97
C TYR A 56 -12.31 32.56 -20.71
N ASN A 57 -13.23 33.40 -21.21
CA ASN A 57 -13.19 34.85 -21.00
C ASN A 57 -13.37 35.21 -19.51
N ASP A 58 -14.28 34.53 -18.81
CA ASP A 58 -14.50 34.71 -17.37
C ASP A 58 -13.27 34.29 -16.55
N ALA A 59 -12.63 33.16 -16.90
CA ALA A 59 -11.38 32.71 -16.28
C ALA A 59 -10.22 33.68 -16.55
N VAL A 60 -10.11 34.23 -17.76
CA VAL A 60 -9.09 35.23 -18.10
C VAL A 60 -9.26 36.50 -17.27
N GLN A 61 -10.49 36.99 -17.05
CA GLN A 61 -10.73 38.14 -16.15
C GLN A 61 -10.33 37.85 -14.70
N GLN A 62 -10.55 36.62 -14.21
CA GLN A 62 -10.17 36.22 -12.85
C GLN A 62 -8.66 35.95 -12.69
N SER A 63 -7.97 35.57 -13.76
CA SER A 63 -6.55 35.15 -13.74
C SER A 63 -5.53 36.25 -13.40
N GLY A 64 -5.96 37.52 -13.31
CA GLY A 64 -5.09 38.68 -13.14
C GLY A 64 -4.30 38.79 -11.82
N GLN A 65 -4.41 37.81 -10.90
CA GLN A 65 -3.72 37.84 -9.60
C GLN A 65 -3.06 36.52 -9.13
N GLN A 66 -3.15 35.39 -9.85
CA GLN A 66 -2.52 34.13 -9.41
C GLN A 66 -1.94 33.28 -10.54
N GLU A 67 -0.73 32.75 -10.28
CA GLU A 67 0.10 31.98 -11.21
C GLU A 67 -0.56 30.66 -11.68
N ASN A 68 -1.46 30.08 -10.89
CA ASN A 68 -2.23 28.89 -11.26
C ASN A 68 -3.21 29.15 -12.44
N GLY A 69 -3.68 30.38 -12.61
CA GLY A 69 -4.63 30.74 -13.67
C GLY A 69 -4.05 30.51 -15.07
N THR A 70 -2.74 30.73 -15.25
CA THR A 70 -2.06 30.53 -16.56
C THR A 70 -2.12 29.08 -17.05
N LYS A 71 -2.08 28.09 -16.14
CA LYS A 71 -2.18 26.66 -16.48
C LYS A 71 -3.61 26.28 -16.87
N GLN A 72 -4.63 26.80 -16.19
CA GLN A 72 -6.03 26.61 -16.58
C GLN A 72 -6.33 27.29 -17.93
N VAL A 73 -5.88 28.53 -18.13
CA VAL A 73 -6.03 29.24 -19.42
C VAL A 73 -5.35 28.49 -20.57
N ALA A 74 -4.17 27.88 -20.34
CA ALA A 74 -3.52 27.03 -21.35
C ALA A 74 -4.30 25.73 -21.66
N SER A 75 -4.82 25.04 -20.63
CA SER A 75 -5.62 23.83 -20.81
C SER A 75 -6.93 24.12 -21.57
N LEU A 76 -7.63 25.19 -21.19
CA LEU A 76 -8.86 25.62 -21.86
C LEU A 76 -8.60 26.07 -23.30
N LYS A 77 -7.47 26.74 -23.58
CA LYS A 77 -7.07 27.07 -24.96
C LYS A 77 -6.93 25.81 -25.81
N ASN A 78 -6.23 24.79 -25.33
CA ASN A 78 -6.04 23.54 -26.08
C ASN A 78 -7.39 22.87 -26.40
N GLN A 79 -8.31 22.79 -25.43
CA GLN A 79 -9.64 22.18 -25.65
C GLN A 79 -10.50 22.98 -26.64
N VAL A 80 -10.41 24.32 -26.65
CA VAL A 80 -11.08 25.16 -27.66
C VAL A 80 -10.47 24.98 -29.06
N GLU A 81 -9.15 24.78 -29.14
CA GLU A 81 -8.42 24.54 -30.39
C GLU A 81 -8.72 23.14 -30.97
N GLU A 82 -8.91 22.14 -30.10
CA GLU A 82 -9.36 20.78 -30.44
C GLU A 82 -10.82 20.74 -30.93
N LEU A 83 -11.75 21.42 -30.26
CA LEU A 83 -13.14 21.58 -30.71
C LEU A 83 -13.25 22.35 -32.04
N LEU A 84 -12.32 23.26 -32.33
CA LEU A 84 -12.25 23.92 -33.65
C LEU A 84 -11.79 22.96 -34.75
N LEU A 85 -10.88 22.03 -34.45
CA LEU A 85 -10.45 20.96 -35.36
C LEU A 85 -11.59 19.96 -35.65
N GLU A 86 -12.28 19.43 -34.62
CA GLU A 86 -13.46 18.57 -34.84
C GLU A 86 -14.53 19.27 -35.69
N LYS A 87 -14.75 20.57 -35.48
CA LYS A 87 -15.70 21.37 -36.26
C LYS A 87 -15.26 21.56 -37.71
N GLU A 88 -13.97 21.78 -37.95
CA GLU A 88 -13.39 21.80 -39.30
C GLU A 88 -13.51 20.43 -40.00
N GLU A 89 -13.23 19.32 -39.32
CA GLU A 89 -13.30 17.98 -39.89
C GLU A 89 -14.75 17.52 -40.13
N SER A 90 -15.67 17.85 -39.23
CA SER A 90 -17.12 17.67 -39.44
C SER A 90 -17.61 18.48 -40.65
N LYS A 91 -17.13 19.71 -40.82
CA LYS A 91 -17.44 20.56 -41.98
C LYS A 91 -16.81 20.03 -43.27
N LYS A 92 -15.57 19.56 -43.25
CA LYS A 92 -14.88 18.90 -44.38
C LYS A 92 -15.62 17.62 -44.79
N SER A 93 -16.07 16.83 -43.82
CA SER A 93 -16.85 15.60 -44.04
C SER A 93 -18.21 15.89 -44.66
N LEU A 94 -18.95 16.88 -44.15
CA LEU A 94 -20.22 17.32 -44.75
C LEU A 94 -20.03 17.83 -46.19
N LEU A 95 -18.97 18.60 -46.44
CA LEU A 95 -18.66 19.15 -47.77
C LEU A 95 -18.17 18.05 -48.73
N HIS A 96 -17.47 17.02 -48.25
CA HIS A 96 -17.15 15.82 -49.03
C HIS A 96 -18.41 15.01 -49.35
N PHE A 97 -19.34 14.85 -48.40
CA PHE A 97 -20.62 14.17 -48.62
C PHE A 97 -21.47 14.90 -49.67
N MET A 98 -21.55 16.23 -49.61
CA MET A 98 -22.20 17.04 -50.64
C MET A 98 -21.54 16.87 -52.02
N LYS A 99 -20.20 16.96 -52.11
CA LYS A 99 -19.49 16.68 -53.37
C LYS A 99 -19.77 15.28 -53.91
N LYS A 100 -19.81 14.27 -53.03
CA LYS A 100 -20.08 12.88 -53.41
C LYS A 100 -21.53 12.67 -53.87
N ALA A 101 -22.47 13.50 -53.41
CA ALA A 101 -23.82 13.58 -53.94
C ALA A 101 -23.86 14.28 -55.32
N ASP A 102 -23.18 15.42 -55.49
CA ASP A 102 -23.05 16.13 -56.77
C ASP A 102 -22.33 15.28 -57.85
N GLU A 103 -21.39 14.44 -57.43
CA GLU A 103 -20.68 13.47 -58.27
C GLU A 103 -21.59 12.27 -58.62
N ALA A 104 -22.42 11.80 -57.67
CA ALA A 104 -23.42 10.77 -57.93
C ALA A 104 -24.53 11.24 -58.87
N GLU A 105 -25.02 12.48 -58.76
CA GLU A 105 -26.01 13.04 -59.71
C GLU A 105 -25.41 13.21 -61.12
N ARG A 106 -24.14 13.62 -61.24
CA ARG A 106 -23.45 13.64 -62.55
C ARG A 106 -23.28 12.23 -63.12
N ALA A 107 -22.81 11.27 -62.33
CA ALA A 107 -22.63 9.89 -62.76
C ALA A 107 -23.96 9.26 -63.22
N LEU A 108 -25.08 9.59 -62.56
CA LEU A 108 -26.41 9.10 -62.92
C LEU A 108 -26.97 9.79 -64.17
N ALA A 109 -26.55 11.02 -64.49
CA ALA A 109 -26.84 11.67 -65.78
C ALA A 109 -26.04 11.02 -66.91
N ASP A 110 -24.72 10.88 -66.77
CA ASP A 110 -23.82 10.33 -67.80
C ASP A 110 -24.12 8.85 -68.12
N ALA A 111 -24.50 8.05 -67.11
CA ALA A 111 -24.86 6.64 -67.26
C ALA A 111 -26.06 6.38 -68.18
N THR A 112 -26.88 7.40 -68.50
CA THR A 112 -28.06 7.26 -69.38
C THR A 112 -27.71 7.10 -70.87
N THR A 113 -26.43 7.19 -71.27
CA THR A 113 -26.06 7.45 -72.68
C THR A 113 -25.01 6.47 -73.27
N SER A 114 -24.90 5.24 -72.77
CA SER A 114 -24.08 4.21 -73.44
C SER A 114 -24.62 2.78 -73.30
N GLN A 115 -24.96 2.19 -74.44
CA GLN A 115 -25.59 0.88 -74.60
C GLN A 115 -24.66 -0.03 -75.44
N GLN A 116 -24.04 -1.06 -74.84
CA GLN A 116 -23.41 -2.15 -75.63
C GLN A 116 -23.02 -3.42 -74.83
N GLN A 117 -23.25 -4.57 -75.49
CA GLN A 117 -22.66 -5.92 -75.31
C GLN A 117 -22.79 -6.66 -73.96
N PRO A 118 -23.61 -7.72 -73.86
CA PRO A 118 -23.85 -8.45 -72.60
C PRO A 118 -22.74 -9.43 -72.18
N ASP A 119 -21.99 -10.03 -73.11
CA ASP A 119 -21.09 -11.16 -72.76
C ASP A 119 -19.81 -10.72 -72.03
N GLN A 120 -19.31 -9.50 -72.31
CA GLN A 120 -18.25 -8.90 -71.48
C GLN A 120 -18.80 -8.45 -70.12
N VAL A 121 -20.05 -7.99 -70.06
CA VAL A 121 -20.70 -7.60 -68.79
C VAL A 121 -20.81 -8.80 -67.86
N ALA A 122 -21.18 -9.99 -68.32
CA ALA A 122 -21.23 -11.19 -67.47
C ALA A 122 -19.85 -11.57 -66.87
N ALA A 123 -18.79 -11.51 -67.69
CA ALA A 123 -17.43 -11.83 -67.24
C ALA A 123 -16.81 -10.75 -66.34
N LEU A 124 -17.18 -9.48 -66.54
CA LEU A 124 -16.81 -8.38 -65.65
C LEU A 124 -17.62 -8.41 -64.36
N GLN A 125 -18.93 -8.72 -64.41
CA GLN A 125 -19.79 -8.84 -63.23
C GLN A 125 -19.28 -9.94 -62.31
N SER A 126 -18.96 -11.13 -62.81
CA SER A 126 -18.37 -12.20 -61.97
C SER A 126 -17.05 -11.79 -61.28
N LYS A 127 -16.25 -10.90 -61.90
CA LYS A 127 -15.06 -10.29 -61.28
C LYS A 127 -15.41 -9.19 -60.28
N VAL A 128 -16.43 -8.38 -60.55
CA VAL A 128 -16.97 -7.39 -59.60
C VAL A 128 -17.53 -8.12 -58.38
N ASP A 129 -18.32 -9.18 -58.54
CA ASP A 129 -18.91 -9.96 -57.45
C ASP A 129 -17.84 -10.60 -56.56
N THR A 130 -16.75 -11.12 -57.14
CA THR A 130 -15.63 -11.70 -56.37
C THR A 130 -14.73 -10.65 -55.73
N LEU A 131 -14.50 -9.50 -56.38
CA LEU A 131 -13.83 -8.36 -55.76
C LEU A 131 -14.69 -7.74 -54.65
N GLU A 132 -16.00 -7.63 -54.82
CA GLU A 132 -16.94 -7.20 -53.79
C GLU A 132 -16.98 -8.17 -52.61
N ALA A 133 -16.94 -9.48 -52.85
CA ALA A 133 -16.85 -10.47 -51.78
C ALA A 133 -15.54 -10.31 -50.99
N SER A 134 -14.40 -10.18 -51.67
CA SER A 134 -13.10 -9.96 -51.03
C SER A 134 -13.01 -8.61 -50.31
N ILE A 135 -13.60 -7.55 -50.86
CA ILE A 135 -13.71 -6.24 -50.20
C ILE A 135 -14.61 -6.31 -48.97
N LYS A 136 -15.75 -7.03 -49.02
CA LYS A 136 -16.63 -7.23 -47.87
C LYS A 136 -15.91 -8.02 -46.77
N GLU A 137 -15.23 -9.11 -47.11
CA GLU A 137 -14.41 -9.91 -46.19
C GLU A 137 -13.30 -9.08 -45.53
N ALA A 138 -12.51 -8.34 -46.33
CA ALA A 138 -11.48 -7.44 -45.82
C ALA A 138 -12.05 -6.28 -44.99
N THR A 139 -13.25 -5.78 -45.31
CA THR A 139 -13.94 -4.76 -44.50
C THR A 139 -14.39 -5.34 -43.16
N THR A 140 -14.99 -6.53 -43.14
CA THR A 140 -15.39 -7.19 -41.88
C THR A 140 -14.19 -7.56 -41.00
N GLU A 141 -13.06 -7.95 -41.60
CA GLU A 141 -11.84 -8.24 -40.86
C GLU A 141 -11.18 -6.96 -40.31
N HIS A 142 -11.16 -5.87 -41.09
CA HIS A 142 -10.74 -4.56 -40.60
C HIS A 142 -11.67 -4.04 -39.49
N GLU A 143 -12.98 -4.24 -39.60
CA GLU A 143 -13.96 -3.84 -38.58
C GLU A 143 -13.81 -4.68 -37.29
N ARG A 144 -13.50 -5.98 -37.42
CA ARG A 144 -13.13 -6.86 -36.29
C ARG A 144 -11.85 -6.39 -35.60
N ILE A 145 -10.78 -6.13 -36.36
CA ILE A 145 -9.50 -5.65 -35.81
C ILE A 145 -9.68 -4.28 -35.12
N LEU A 146 -10.42 -3.34 -35.75
CA LEU A 146 -10.70 -2.03 -35.17
C LEU A 146 -11.50 -2.12 -33.86
N GLN A 147 -12.44 -3.07 -33.77
CA GLN A 147 -13.19 -3.33 -32.55
C GLN A 147 -12.31 -3.97 -31.47
N GLU A 148 -11.42 -4.91 -31.81
CA GLU A 148 -10.46 -5.52 -30.87
C GLU A 148 -9.44 -4.50 -30.34
N GLU A 149 -8.91 -3.62 -31.19
CA GLU A 149 -8.02 -2.53 -30.76
C GLU A 149 -8.76 -1.53 -29.85
N LYS A 150 -10.03 -1.22 -30.17
CA LYS A 150 -10.88 -0.35 -29.35
C LYS A 150 -11.22 -0.96 -28.00
N GLU A 151 -11.60 -2.23 -27.93
CA GLU A 151 -11.89 -2.93 -26.66
C GLU A 151 -10.62 -3.06 -25.80
N LYS A 152 -9.47 -3.33 -26.42
CA LYS A 152 -8.17 -3.32 -25.75
C LYS A 152 -7.81 -1.93 -25.21
N LEU A 153 -8.04 -0.87 -25.99
CA LEU A 153 -7.78 0.51 -25.58
C LEU A 153 -8.71 0.95 -24.44
N ILE A 154 -9.99 0.58 -24.49
CA ILE A 154 -10.95 0.78 -23.38
C ILE A 154 -10.46 0.05 -22.12
N SER A 155 -10.13 -1.24 -22.23
CA SER A 155 -9.62 -2.05 -21.11
C SER A 155 -8.36 -1.44 -20.46
N GLN A 156 -7.47 -0.85 -21.27
CA GLN A 156 -6.29 -0.14 -20.78
C GLN A 156 -6.65 1.16 -20.04
N HIS A 157 -7.60 1.95 -20.54
CA HIS A 157 -8.06 3.17 -19.88
C HIS A 157 -8.85 2.87 -18.58
N GLU A 158 -9.66 1.81 -18.56
CA GLU A 158 -10.35 1.36 -17.35
C GLU A 158 -9.36 0.91 -16.27
N HIS A 159 -8.30 0.18 -16.65
CA HIS A 159 -7.24 -0.22 -15.71
C HIS A 159 -6.45 0.99 -15.17
N THR A 160 -6.08 1.97 -16.01
CA THR A 160 -5.37 3.16 -15.53
C THR A 160 -6.24 4.04 -14.65
N LEU A 161 -7.52 4.23 -15.00
CA LEU A 161 -8.49 4.97 -14.18
C LEU A 161 -8.72 4.29 -12.82
N GLU A 162 -8.85 2.96 -12.78
CA GLU A 162 -9.04 2.24 -11.53
C GLU A 162 -7.75 2.23 -10.67
N ASP A 163 -6.56 2.22 -11.27
CA ASP A 163 -5.30 2.38 -10.53
C ASP A 163 -5.08 3.81 -10.01
N GLU A 164 -5.46 4.84 -10.78
CA GLU A 164 -5.43 6.23 -10.31
C GLU A 164 -6.44 6.49 -9.21
N LYS A 165 -7.66 5.93 -9.33
CA LYS A 165 -8.69 5.95 -8.30
C LYS A 165 -8.23 5.25 -7.02
N LYS A 166 -7.61 4.07 -7.11
CA LYS A 166 -7.01 3.37 -5.96
C LYS A 166 -5.95 4.25 -5.28
N LYS A 167 -5.00 4.80 -6.03
CA LYS A 167 -3.96 5.72 -5.52
C LYS A 167 -4.60 6.92 -4.80
N TRP A 168 -5.62 7.54 -5.39
CA TRP A 168 -6.37 8.64 -4.77
C TRP A 168 -7.06 8.22 -3.48
N THR A 169 -7.69 7.04 -3.43
CA THR A 169 -8.31 6.55 -2.19
C THR A 169 -7.28 6.28 -1.09
N THR A 170 -6.15 5.63 -1.41
CA THR A 170 -5.09 5.37 -0.42
C THR A 170 -4.40 6.65 0.06
N GLU A 171 -4.23 7.64 -0.82
CA GLU A 171 -3.63 8.92 -0.46
C GLU A 171 -4.59 9.78 0.38
N HIS A 172 -5.89 9.79 0.06
CA HIS A 172 -6.90 10.45 0.88
C HIS A 172 -7.05 9.77 2.26
N GLU A 173 -6.96 8.44 2.33
CA GLU A 173 -6.98 7.71 3.60
C GLU A 173 -5.72 7.98 4.44
N ARG A 174 -4.53 8.03 3.82
CA ARG A 174 -3.28 8.44 4.45
C ARG A 174 -3.37 9.86 5.02
N ILE A 175 -3.83 10.84 4.23
CA ILE A 175 -3.98 12.23 4.66
C ILE A 175 -4.98 12.34 5.82
N LEU A 176 -6.14 11.67 5.72
CA LEU A 176 -7.15 11.66 6.78
C LEU A 176 -6.61 11.05 8.09
N GLN A 177 -5.77 10.01 8.00
CA GLN A 177 -5.12 9.43 9.17
C GLN A 177 -4.04 10.36 9.75
N GLU A 178 -3.21 11.01 8.93
CA GLU A 178 -2.21 11.99 9.40
C GLU A 178 -2.86 13.20 10.06
N GLU A 179 -3.98 13.71 9.52
CA GLU A 179 -4.76 14.77 10.17
C GLU A 179 -5.36 14.30 11.50
N LYS A 180 -5.90 13.08 11.55
CA LYS A 180 -6.46 12.48 12.78
C LYS A 180 -5.40 12.29 13.87
N GLU A 181 -4.24 11.73 13.53
CA GLU A 181 -3.12 11.53 14.47
C GLU A 181 -2.59 12.88 14.98
N LYS A 182 -2.42 13.87 14.09
CA LYS A 182 -2.06 15.25 14.45
C LYS A 182 -3.10 15.89 15.39
N LEU A 183 -4.40 15.66 15.16
CA LEU A 183 -5.46 16.16 16.03
C LEU A 183 -5.42 15.49 17.41
N ILE A 184 -5.16 14.17 17.46
CA ILE A 184 -4.99 13.42 18.72
C ILE A 184 -3.81 13.99 19.51
N SER A 185 -2.62 14.09 18.93
CA SER A 185 -1.44 14.63 19.63
C SER A 185 -1.61 16.09 20.07
N GLN A 186 -2.40 16.89 19.35
CA GLN A 186 -2.78 18.24 19.81
C GLN A 186 -3.68 18.19 21.06
N HIS A 187 -4.69 17.31 21.09
CA HIS A 187 -5.57 17.15 22.26
C HIS A 187 -4.82 16.55 23.46
N GLU A 188 -3.93 15.58 23.23
CA GLU A 188 -3.08 15.00 24.28
C GLU A 188 -2.16 16.07 24.91
N HIS A 189 -1.54 16.93 24.09
CA HIS A 189 -0.70 18.02 24.59
C HIS A 189 -1.51 19.06 25.38
N THR A 190 -2.72 19.43 24.93
CA THR A 190 -3.56 20.38 25.69
C THR A 190 -4.06 19.78 27.00
N LEU A 191 -4.49 18.51 27.01
CA LEU A 191 -4.92 17.81 28.21
C LEU A 191 -3.77 17.65 29.23
N GLU A 192 -2.57 17.32 28.77
CA GLU A 192 -1.40 17.18 29.65
C GLU A 192 -0.93 18.54 30.19
N ASP A 193 -1.08 19.64 29.43
CA ASP A 193 -0.81 21.00 29.94
C ASP A 193 -1.90 21.53 30.89
N GLU A 194 -3.17 21.19 30.68
CA GLU A 194 -4.25 21.48 31.64
C GLU A 194 -4.08 20.69 32.92
N LYS A 195 -3.75 19.39 32.81
CA LYS A 195 -3.42 18.52 33.93
C LYS A 195 -2.22 19.05 34.73
N LYS A 196 -1.13 19.48 34.08
CA LYS A 196 0.00 20.16 34.74
C LYS A 196 -0.45 21.39 35.51
N LYS A 197 -1.19 22.31 34.87
CA LYS A 197 -1.73 23.52 35.53
C LYS A 197 -2.60 23.17 36.74
N TRP A 198 -3.44 22.14 36.63
CA TRP A 198 -4.31 21.71 37.72
C TRP A 198 -3.49 21.09 38.87
N THR A 199 -2.45 20.31 38.58
CA THR A 199 -1.55 19.79 39.61
C THR A 199 -0.74 20.88 40.31
N THR A 200 -0.20 21.86 39.59
CA THR A 200 0.57 22.96 40.20
C THR A 200 -0.33 23.92 41.00
N GLU A 201 -1.57 24.16 40.55
CA GLU A 201 -2.56 24.93 41.29
C GLU A 201 -3.04 24.20 42.55
N HIS A 202 -3.29 22.88 42.47
CA HIS A 202 -3.65 22.07 43.63
C HIS A 202 -2.48 21.98 44.64
N GLU A 203 -1.24 21.87 44.18
CA GLU A 203 -0.05 21.91 45.05
C GLU A 203 0.15 23.28 45.70
N ARG A 204 -0.08 24.39 44.96
CA ARG A 204 -0.11 25.75 45.50
C ARG A 204 -1.15 25.91 46.60
N ILE A 205 -2.37 25.44 46.37
CA ILE A 205 -3.46 25.51 47.37
C ILE A 205 -3.10 24.68 48.61
N LEU A 206 -2.59 23.46 48.44
CA LEU A 206 -2.19 22.59 49.56
C LEU A 206 -1.08 23.23 50.41
N GLN A 207 -0.10 23.87 49.76
CA GLN A 207 0.98 24.57 50.44
C GLN A 207 0.47 25.85 51.15
N GLU A 208 -0.46 26.60 50.56
CA GLU A 208 -1.10 27.74 51.24
C GLU A 208 -1.94 27.32 52.45
N GLU A 209 -2.64 26.17 52.41
CA GLU A 209 -3.36 25.64 53.57
C GLU A 209 -2.40 25.17 54.68
N LYS A 210 -1.31 24.49 54.30
CA LYS A 210 -0.23 24.08 55.20
C LYS A 210 0.46 25.27 55.87
N ASP A 211 0.70 26.36 55.15
CA ASP A 211 1.31 27.56 55.71
C ASP A 211 0.34 28.31 56.64
N LYS A 212 -0.97 28.36 56.32
CA LYS A 212 -2.02 28.86 57.22
C LYS A 212 -2.12 28.02 58.51
N LEU A 213 -2.03 26.69 58.40
CA LEU A 213 -2.04 25.78 59.56
C LEU A 213 -0.77 25.93 60.41
N THR A 214 0.39 26.11 59.79
CA THR A 214 1.67 26.35 60.47
C THR A 214 1.61 27.68 61.24
N ALA A 215 1.21 28.78 60.60
CA ALA A 215 1.06 30.07 61.27
C ALA A 215 0.05 30.04 62.44
N LYS A 216 -1.03 29.25 62.32
CA LYS A 216 -2.00 29.03 63.40
C LYS A 216 -1.42 28.18 64.55
N MET A 217 -0.56 27.21 64.24
CA MET A 217 0.16 26.43 65.25
C MET A 217 1.16 27.31 66.01
N ASP A 218 1.92 28.16 65.30
CA ASP A 218 2.85 29.12 65.89
C ASP A 218 2.13 30.15 66.78
N GLN A 219 0.96 30.64 66.36
CA GLN A 219 0.10 31.47 67.21
C GLN A 219 -0.31 30.75 68.50
N LEU A 220 -0.77 29.49 68.40
CA LEU A 220 -1.16 28.71 69.58
C LEU A 220 0.02 28.43 70.51
N ILE A 221 1.22 28.19 69.96
CA ILE A 221 2.45 28.05 70.74
C ILE A 221 2.78 29.36 71.48
N ALA A 222 2.66 30.51 70.81
CA ALA A 222 2.84 31.82 71.43
C ALA A 222 1.83 32.04 72.57
N GLU A 223 0.53 31.85 72.34
CA GLU A 223 -0.53 31.96 73.35
C GLU A 223 -0.30 31.01 74.54
N HIS A 224 0.16 29.79 74.30
CA HIS A 224 0.51 28.85 75.37
C HIS A 224 1.74 29.29 76.16
N SER A 225 2.77 29.84 75.50
CA SER A 225 3.96 30.37 76.19
C SER A 225 3.65 31.61 77.04
N GLU A 226 2.76 32.48 76.57
CA GLU A 226 2.30 33.64 77.34
C GLU A 226 1.49 33.19 78.57
N ARG A 227 0.56 32.25 78.40
CA ARG A 227 -0.20 31.66 79.51
C ARG A 227 0.70 30.98 80.54
N LEU A 228 1.75 30.27 80.12
CA LEU A 228 2.75 29.70 81.04
C LEU A 228 3.46 30.80 81.83
N SER A 229 3.93 31.87 81.18
CA SER A 229 4.57 32.99 81.87
C SER A 229 3.63 33.72 82.84
N GLN A 230 2.34 33.83 82.53
CA GLN A 230 1.33 34.36 83.45
C GLN A 230 1.10 33.44 84.65
N LEU A 231 1.16 32.11 84.44
CA LEU A 231 1.00 31.10 85.48
C LEU A 231 2.21 31.06 86.43
N ASP A 232 3.43 31.18 85.90
CA ASP A 232 4.66 31.33 86.69
C ASP A 232 4.63 32.61 87.53
N GLN A 233 4.15 33.73 86.96
CA GLN A 233 3.99 34.99 87.69
C GLN A 233 2.92 34.90 88.81
N ALA A 234 1.83 34.17 88.57
CA ALA A 234 0.81 33.89 89.59
C ALA A 234 1.31 32.91 90.67
N ALA A 235 2.17 31.95 90.32
CA ALA A 235 2.83 31.07 91.29
C ALA A 235 3.79 31.87 92.18
N ALA A 236 4.58 32.79 91.62
CA ALA A 236 5.48 33.66 92.36
C ALA A 236 4.71 34.55 93.37
N SER A 237 3.63 35.23 92.95
CA SER A 237 2.82 36.04 93.87
C SER A 237 2.09 35.19 94.93
N THR A 238 1.76 33.93 94.62
CA THR A 238 1.22 32.99 95.62
C THR A 238 2.27 32.62 96.67
N VAL A 239 3.55 32.49 96.30
CA VAL A 239 4.65 32.29 97.25
C VAL A 239 4.85 33.52 98.13
N ASP A 240 4.85 34.73 97.56
CA ASP A 240 4.95 35.98 98.32
C ASP A 240 3.80 36.13 99.32
N HIS A 241 2.56 35.84 98.91
CA HIS A 241 1.40 35.86 99.79
C HIS A 241 1.47 34.77 100.88
N GLN A 242 2.02 33.59 100.57
CA GLN A 242 2.22 32.53 101.57
C GLN A 242 3.30 32.91 102.59
N GLN A 243 4.35 33.63 102.18
CA GLN A 243 5.34 34.21 103.10
C GLN A 243 4.69 35.27 103.99
N GLN A 244 3.94 36.21 103.43
CA GLN A 244 3.19 37.24 104.19
C GLN A 244 2.23 36.60 105.21
N LEU A 245 1.57 35.49 104.86
CA LEU A 245 0.72 34.72 105.77
C LEU A 245 1.50 34.08 106.93
N ASN A 246 2.72 33.61 106.68
CA ASN A 246 3.60 33.04 107.71
C ASN A 246 4.11 34.14 108.64
N GLU A 247 4.59 35.27 108.09
CA GLU A 247 5.02 36.44 108.89
C GLU A 247 3.87 36.98 109.76
N ALA A 248 2.66 37.09 109.21
CA ALA A 248 1.47 37.45 109.98
C ALA A 248 1.20 36.44 111.12
N ARG A 249 1.30 35.13 110.85
CA ARG A 249 1.13 34.07 111.86
C ARG A 249 2.14 34.18 112.99
N ASP A 250 3.40 34.47 112.69
CA ASP A 250 4.46 34.63 113.68
C ASP A 250 4.25 35.89 114.53
N THR A 251 3.75 36.99 113.94
CA THR A 251 3.35 38.16 114.75
C THR A 251 2.17 37.88 115.67
N ILE A 252 1.19 37.06 115.23
CA ILE A 252 0.07 36.62 116.07
C ILE A 252 0.58 35.78 117.24
N GLN A 253 1.44 34.78 117.01
CA GLN A 253 2.04 33.99 118.11
C GLN A 253 2.84 34.86 119.09
N SER A 254 3.55 35.87 118.58
CA SER A 254 4.25 36.85 119.43
C SER A 254 3.31 37.71 120.27
N LEU A 255 2.09 37.97 119.80
CA LEU A 255 1.05 38.70 120.55
C LEU A 255 0.30 37.78 121.52
N GLU A 256 0.03 36.53 121.16
CA GLU A 256 -0.56 35.51 122.03
C GLU A 256 0.34 35.22 123.24
N GLN A 257 1.65 35.06 123.05
CA GLN A 257 2.59 34.91 124.17
C GLN A 257 2.62 36.16 125.07
N LYS A 258 2.65 37.37 124.48
CA LYS A 258 2.59 38.63 125.25
C LYS A 258 1.27 38.79 126.00
N LEU A 259 0.15 38.30 125.46
CA LEU A 259 -1.14 38.29 126.14
C LEU A 259 -1.06 37.37 127.37
N LYS A 260 -0.55 36.15 127.21
CA LYS A 260 -0.35 35.19 128.29
C LYS A 260 0.58 35.73 129.40
N ASP A 261 1.71 36.34 129.03
CA ASP A 261 2.62 37.00 129.99
C ASP A 261 1.88 38.08 130.80
N LYS A 262 0.92 38.78 130.19
CA LYS A 262 0.09 39.77 130.86
C LYS A 262 -1.00 39.15 131.73
N GLU A 263 -1.65 38.07 131.30
CA GLU A 263 -2.61 37.32 132.11
C GLU A 263 -1.95 36.75 133.38
N GLU A 264 -0.74 36.20 133.26
CA GLU A 264 0.06 35.75 134.41
C GLU A 264 0.43 36.93 135.33
N SER A 265 0.79 38.10 134.78
CA SER A 265 1.04 39.30 135.60
C SER A 265 -0.22 39.84 136.30
N VAL A 266 -1.40 39.72 135.68
CA VAL A 266 -2.70 40.09 136.27
C VAL A 266 -3.11 39.10 137.37
N LYS A 267 -2.82 37.81 137.19
CA LYS A 267 -2.99 36.80 138.24
C LYS A 267 -2.15 37.14 139.48
N VAL A 268 -0.85 37.39 139.32
CA VAL A 268 0.04 37.80 140.43
C VAL A 268 -0.47 39.07 141.11
N ALA A 269 -0.89 40.08 140.33
CA ALA A 269 -1.47 41.30 140.90
C ALA A 269 -2.76 41.06 141.69
N LYS A 270 -3.61 40.12 141.26
CA LYS A 270 -4.85 39.71 141.95
C LYS A 270 -4.55 38.95 143.25
N ASP A 271 -3.57 38.06 143.22
CA ASP A 271 -3.15 37.29 144.40
C ASP A 271 -2.56 38.24 145.48
N MET A 272 -1.74 39.22 145.08
CA MET A 272 -1.25 40.30 145.97
C MET A 272 -2.37 41.20 146.52
N LEU A 273 -3.46 41.40 145.76
CA LEU A 273 -4.62 42.18 146.21
C LEU A 273 -5.40 41.42 147.29
N HIS A 274 -5.56 40.11 147.10
CA HIS A 274 -6.19 39.24 148.10
C HIS A 274 -5.40 39.18 149.41
N GLU A 275 -4.06 39.15 149.34
CA GLU A 275 -3.18 39.25 150.51
C GLU A 275 -3.37 40.58 151.27
N ARG A 276 -3.43 41.72 150.55
CA ARG A 276 -3.74 43.04 151.14
C ARG A 276 -5.13 43.08 151.78
N ASP A 277 -6.15 42.44 151.19
CA ASP A 277 -7.49 42.37 151.78
C ASP A 277 -7.49 41.55 153.09
N MET A 278 -6.73 40.45 153.16
CA MET A 278 -6.56 39.65 154.38
C MET A 278 -5.82 40.41 155.49
N GLU A 279 -4.80 41.20 155.14
CA GLU A 279 -4.13 42.10 156.09
C GLU A 279 -5.09 43.18 156.62
N LEU A 280 -5.89 43.79 155.74
CA LEU A 280 -6.86 44.83 156.11
C LEU A 280 -7.97 44.29 157.04
N ASP A 281 -8.47 43.08 156.79
CA ASP A 281 -9.47 42.45 157.66
C ASP A 281 -8.87 42.04 159.02
N THR A 282 -7.59 41.64 159.05
CA THR A 282 -6.84 41.41 160.29
C THR A 282 -6.66 42.71 161.09
N ALA A 283 -6.32 43.82 160.43
CA ALA A 283 -6.17 45.12 161.07
C ALA A 283 -7.51 45.64 161.65
N ARG A 284 -8.64 45.42 160.96
CA ARG A 284 -9.98 45.78 161.46
C ARG A 284 -10.31 45.10 162.79
N LYS A 285 -10.08 43.78 162.88
CA LYS A 285 -10.32 42.99 164.10
C LYS A 285 -9.49 43.48 165.31
N GLN A 286 -8.29 44.01 165.07
CA GLN A 286 -7.46 44.60 166.13
C GLN A 286 -8.04 45.94 166.64
N VAL A 287 -8.60 46.78 165.75
CA VAL A 287 -9.23 48.07 166.13
C VAL A 287 -10.47 47.86 167.01
N ASP A 288 -11.32 46.88 166.70
CA ASP A 288 -12.53 46.63 167.50
C ASP A 288 -12.20 46.06 168.90
N THR A 289 -11.13 45.26 169.00
CA THR A 289 -10.61 44.75 170.29
C THR A 289 -10.09 45.89 171.19
N LEU A 290 -9.49 46.93 170.60
CA LEU A 290 -9.02 48.12 171.32
C LEU A 290 -10.16 49.06 171.74
N ARG A 291 -11.30 49.06 171.03
CA ARG A 291 -12.49 49.82 171.43
C ARG A 291 -13.21 49.21 172.63
N ALA A 292 -13.36 47.89 172.65
CA ALA A 292 -14.02 47.19 173.76
C ALA A 292 -13.30 47.42 175.10
N SER A 293 -11.96 47.38 175.09
CA SER A 293 -11.13 47.52 176.28
C SER A 293 -11.07 48.94 176.87
N GLN A 294 -11.33 50.00 176.08
CA GLN A 294 -11.46 51.35 176.62
C GLN A 294 -12.76 51.56 177.42
N SER A 295 -13.87 50.91 177.04
CA SER A 295 -15.17 51.09 177.69
C SER A 295 -15.24 50.52 179.11
N GLU A 296 -14.36 49.57 179.47
CA GLU A 296 -14.42 48.87 180.75
C GLU A 296 -13.64 49.53 181.90
N LEU A 297 -12.84 50.57 181.61
CA LEU A 297 -11.95 51.21 182.58
C LEU A 297 -12.56 52.47 183.23
N GLU A 298 -13.46 53.18 182.56
CA GLU A 298 -14.01 54.44 183.08
C GLU A 298 -15.03 54.25 184.22
N ASP A 299 -15.84 53.17 184.17
CA ASP A 299 -16.95 52.95 185.12
C ASP A 299 -16.50 52.43 186.49
N LYS A 300 -15.36 51.73 186.56
CA LYS A 300 -14.90 51.05 187.79
C LYS A 300 -14.26 52.03 188.81
N SER A 301 -13.87 53.23 188.38
CA SER A 301 -13.14 54.21 189.21
C SER A 301 -14.00 54.95 190.26
N LYS A 302 -15.29 55.19 189.98
CA LYS A 302 -16.10 56.18 190.73
C LYS A 302 -16.77 55.71 192.03
N LYS A 303 -16.68 54.42 192.43
CA LYS A 303 -17.61 53.85 193.45
C LYS A 303 -17.00 53.27 194.73
N TYR A 304 -15.70 52.95 194.80
CA TYR A 304 -15.14 52.17 195.93
C TYR A 304 -14.36 52.92 197.02
N VAL A 305 -14.21 54.25 196.91
CA VAL A 305 -13.51 55.08 197.92
C VAL A 305 -14.27 55.18 199.26
N ASN A 306 -15.59 54.91 199.28
CA ASN A 306 -16.48 55.45 200.34
C ASN A 306 -16.98 54.47 201.43
N VAL A 307 -16.61 53.16 201.41
CA VAL A 307 -17.22 52.16 202.34
C VAL A 307 -16.22 51.20 203.00
N LEU A 308 -14.97 51.61 203.22
CA LEU A 308 -14.00 50.81 204.00
C LEU A 308 -14.38 50.67 205.50
N SER A 309 -15.43 51.36 205.96
CA SER A 309 -15.72 51.60 207.37
C SER A 309 -16.73 50.66 208.04
N LYS A 310 -17.48 49.84 207.29
CA LYS A 310 -18.65 49.11 207.83
C LYS A 310 -18.61 47.59 207.73
N THR A 311 -17.62 47.03 208.43
CA THR A 311 -17.74 45.80 209.26
C THR A 311 -18.11 44.49 208.52
N LYS A 312 -17.24 43.48 208.44
CA LYS A 312 -16.70 42.71 209.59
C LYS A 312 -17.76 42.21 210.60
N LYS A 313 -19.07 42.28 210.29
CA LYS A 313 -20.18 41.76 211.11
C LYS A 313 -21.15 40.83 210.39
N GLN A 314 -21.12 40.75 209.06
CA GLN A 314 -22.12 40.03 208.27
C GLN A 314 -21.68 38.62 207.80
N ILE A 315 -20.73 38.01 208.54
CA ILE A 315 -20.21 36.66 208.27
C ILE A 315 -21.28 35.57 208.48
N LEU A 316 -22.30 35.83 209.32
CA LEU A 316 -23.44 34.93 209.60
C LEU A 316 -24.49 34.82 208.48
N LYS A 317 -24.15 35.15 207.22
CA LYS A 317 -25.10 35.09 206.08
C LYS A 317 -24.70 34.11 204.97
N LEU A 318 -23.45 33.63 204.96
CA LEU A 318 -22.86 32.86 203.85
C LEU A 318 -23.28 31.38 203.81
N GLU A 319 -23.95 30.86 204.83
CA GLU A 319 -24.33 29.43 204.87
C GLU A 319 -25.52 29.08 203.95
N LYS A 320 -26.26 30.07 203.45
CA LYS A 320 -27.42 29.83 202.57
C LYS A 320 -27.03 29.65 201.10
N GLU A 321 -26.00 30.34 200.63
CA GLU A 321 -25.61 30.42 199.20
C GLU A 321 -24.96 29.12 198.67
N LYS A 322 -24.74 28.12 199.55
CA LYS A 322 -24.18 26.81 199.19
C LYS A 322 -25.19 25.86 198.51
N ALA A 323 -26.49 26.09 198.67
CA ALA A 323 -27.52 25.21 198.10
C ALA A 323 -27.66 25.37 196.58
N ASP A 324 -27.78 26.63 196.13
CA ASP A 324 -28.20 26.97 194.77
C ASP A 324 -27.15 26.54 193.71
N ALA A 325 -25.86 26.58 194.07
CA ALA A 325 -24.75 26.17 193.21
C ALA A 325 -24.71 24.66 192.84
N VAL A 326 -25.56 23.83 193.44
CA VAL A 326 -25.65 22.39 193.13
C VAL A 326 -26.58 22.13 191.93
N GLU A 327 -27.57 23.00 191.67
CA GLU A 327 -28.52 22.79 190.58
C GLU A 327 -27.93 23.16 189.21
N GLU A 328 -27.21 24.28 189.09
CA GLU A 328 -26.54 24.69 187.84
C GLU A 328 -25.57 23.62 187.28
N MET A 329 -24.88 22.90 188.18
CA MET A 329 -23.94 21.84 187.78
C MET A 329 -24.64 20.65 187.09
N ASN A 330 -25.90 20.38 187.41
CA ASN A 330 -26.66 19.31 186.76
C ASN A 330 -27.10 19.72 185.34
N THR A 331 -27.56 20.97 185.16
CA THR A 331 -27.93 21.47 183.82
C THR A 331 -26.77 21.48 182.82
N ILE A 332 -25.54 21.78 183.28
CA ILE A 332 -24.34 21.75 182.42
C ILE A 332 -23.98 20.31 182.01
N ARG A 333 -24.15 19.32 182.91
CA ARG A 333 -23.92 17.89 182.60
C ARG A 333 -24.90 17.38 181.53
N GLU A 334 -26.16 17.79 181.57
CA GLU A 334 -27.17 17.35 180.61
C GLU A 334 -26.93 17.96 179.21
N GLN A 335 -26.55 19.25 179.16
CA GLN A 335 -26.11 19.88 177.91
C GLN A 335 -24.90 19.16 177.29
N LEU A 336 -23.90 18.78 178.09
CA LEU A 336 -22.74 18.02 177.62
C LEU A 336 -23.14 16.70 176.94
N SER A 337 -24.05 15.94 177.56
CA SER A 337 -24.52 14.66 177.00
C SER A 337 -25.25 14.83 175.67
N THR A 338 -26.05 15.90 175.49
CA THR A 338 -26.67 16.19 174.18
C THR A 338 -25.61 16.51 173.11
N ALA A 339 -24.57 17.26 173.45
CA ALA A 339 -23.48 17.59 172.54
C ALA A 339 -22.64 16.36 172.14
N GLU A 340 -22.41 15.43 173.07
CA GLU A 340 -21.76 14.14 172.79
C GLU A 340 -22.57 13.30 171.78
N SER A 341 -23.89 13.18 171.99
CA SER A 341 -24.76 12.44 171.07
C SER A 341 -24.78 13.03 169.65
N SER A 342 -24.79 14.36 169.52
CA SER A 342 -24.68 15.04 168.23
C SER A 342 -23.34 14.76 167.54
N ASN A 343 -22.24 14.78 168.30
CA ASN A 343 -20.91 14.46 167.81
C ASN A 343 -20.82 13.04 167.20
N ASP A 344 -21.47 12.05 167.80
CA ASP A 344 -21.49 10.69 167.26
C ASP A 344 -22.31 10.57 165.97
N THR A 345 -23.43 11.28 165.84
CA THR A 345 -24.16 11.34 164.54
C THR A 345 -23.32 12.02 163.44
N LEU A 346 -22.51 13.02 163.77
CA LEU A 346 -21.59 13.65 162.82
C LEU A 346 -20.47 12.69 162.39
N LYS A 347 -19.90 11.91 163.31
CA LYS A 347 -18.92 10.86 162.99
C LYS A 347 -19.49 9.79 162.06
N GLU A 348 -20.76 9.39 162.24
CA GLU A 348 -21.38 8.41 161.33
C GLU A 348 -21.64 9.01 159.94
N ASN A 349 -22.11 10.27 159.87
CA ASN A 349 -22.29 10.98 158.60
C ASN A 349 -20.96 11.17 157.85
N ILE A 350 -19.86 11.48 158.55
CA ILE A 350 -18.52 11.55 157.96
C ILE A 350 -18.13 10.21 157.33
N LYS A 351 -18.29 9.09 158.06
CA LYS A 351 -18.00 7.74 157.51
C LYS A 351 -18.83 7.40 156.27
N ARG A 352 -20.10 7.81 156.24
CA ARG A 352 -20.97 7.63 155.05
C ARG A 352 -20.49 8.48 153.87
N LEU A 353 -19.98 9.69 154.10
CA LEU A 353 -19.37 10.52 153.07
C LEU A 353 -18.04 9.96 152.58
N GLU A 354 -17.16 9.48 153.47
CA GLU A 354 -15.91 8.80 153.12
C GLU A 354 -16.15 7.59 152.21
N THR A 355 -17.13 6.73 152.54
CA THR A 355 -17.48 5.58 151.68
C THR A 355 -18.10 6.00 150.33
N ASN A 356 -18.89 7.07 150.30
CA ASN A 356 -19.45 7.59 149.03
C ASN A 356 -18.35 8.21 148.14
N VAL A 357 -17.37 8.92 148.72
CA VAL A 357 -16.23 9.47 147.99
C VAL A 357 -15.40 8.34 147.38
N SER A 358 -15.06 7.31 148.16
CA SER A 358 -14.32 6.15 147.67
C SER A 358 -15.06 5.42 146.52
N GLN A 359 -16.39 5.31 146.57
CA GLN A 359 -17.19 4.74 145.47
C GLN A 359 -17.17 5.63 144.21
N LEU A 360 -17.22 6.95 144.37
CA LEU A 360 -17.13 7.90 143.25
C LEU A 360 -15.72 7.91 142.63
N GLU A 361 -14.66 7.79 143.42
CA GLU A 361 -13.28 7.63 142.93
C GLU A 361 -13.14 6.34 142.11
N ASP A 362 -13.67 5.23 142.61
CA ASP A 362 -13.73 3.94 141.90
C ASP A 362 -14.48 4.05 140.56
N ASP A 363 -15.63 4.72 140.53
CA ASP A 363 -16.42 4.88 139.30
C ASP A 363 -15.80 5.90 138.32
N VAL A 364 -15.14 6.96 138.80
CA VAL A 364 -14.31 7.85 137.98
C VAL A 364 -13.14 7.08 137.36
N ASN A 365 -12.48 6.19 138.12
CA ASN A 365 -11.41 5.35 137.61
C ASN A 365 -11.91 4.36 136.53
N LYS A 366 -13.09 3.74 136.73
CA LYS A 366 -13.74 2.87 135.72
C LYS A 366 -14.11 3.66 134.46
N LEU A 367 -14.65 4.88 134.60
CA LEU A 367 -15.01 5.75 133.48
C LEU A 367 -13.77 6.21 132.71
N ASN A 368 -12.69 6.59 133.40
CA ASN A 368 -11.40 6.91 132.76
C ASN A 368 -10.83 5.70 132.00
N GLY A 369 -10.88 4.49 132.58
CA GLY A 369 -10.45 3.27 131.88
C GLY A 369 -11.25 3.02 130.59
N ARG A 370 -12.58 3.22 130.63
CA ARG A 370 -13.43 3.15 129.43
C ARG A 370 -13.16 4.27 128.43
N LEU A 371 -12.87 5.49 128.88
CA LEU A 371 -12.51 6.61 128.02
C LEU A 371 -11.23 6.32 127.24
N HIS A 372 -10.15 5.90 127.91
CA HIS A 372 -8.89 5.53 127.26
C HIS A 372 -9.06 4.35 126.29
N SER A 373 -9.91 3.36 126.63
CA SER A 373 -10.26 2.27 125.71
C SER A 373 -10.97 2.77 124.45
N ASN A 374 -11.95 3.65 124.62
CA ASN A 374 -12.69 4.24 123.49
C ASN A 374 -11.79 5.18 122.65
N GLU A 375 -10.82 5.88 123.25
CA GLU A 375 -9.83 6.69 122.53
C GLU A 375 -8.86 5.82 121.73
N SER A 376 -8.47 4.66 122.27
CA SER A 376 -7.68 3.65 121.54
C SER A 376 -8.47 3.08 120.36
N GLU A 377 -9.73 2.70 120.56
CA GLU A 377 -10.61 2.25 119.48
C GLU A 377 -10.82 3.34 118.42
N MET A 378 -11.08 4.59 118.82
CA MET A 378 -11.30 5.69 117.88
C MET A 378 -10.03 6.08 117.12
N THR A 379 -8.84 5.89 117.69
CA THR A 379 -7.57 6.09 116.97
C THR A 379 -7.28 4.95 115.99
N ILE A 380 -7.64 3.71 116.32
CA ILE A 380 -7.62 2.57 115.38
C ILE A 380 -8.59 2.82 114.22
N LEU A 381 -9.87 3.13 114.49
CA LEU A 381 -10.88 3.41 113.46
C LEU A 381 -10.52 4.62 112.58
N ARG A 382 -9.86 5.65 113.13
CA ARG A 382 -9.29 6.77 112.34
C ARG A 382 -8.17 6.31 111.40
N LYS A 383 -7.31 5.39 111.85
CA LYS A 383 -6.24 4.80 111.04
C LYS A 383 -6.82 3.92 109.93
N GLU A 384 -7.72 3.00 110.25
CA GLU A 384 -8.38 2.12 109.28
C GLU A 384 -9.17 2.92 108.23
N ARG A 385 -9.90 3.97 108.65
CA ARG A 385 -10.56 4.89 107.73
C ARG A 385 -9.55 5.57 106.78
N LYS A 386 -8.38 5.97 107.28
CA LYS A 386 -7.34 6.55 106.43
C LYS A 386 -6.80 5.51 105.44
N GLU A 387 -6.45 4.31 105.90
CA GLU A 387 -5.93 3.23 105.05
C GLU A 387 -6.95 2.81 103.97
N ALA A 388 -8.25 2.81 104.29
CA ALA A 388 -9.33 2.59 103.33
C ALA A 388 -9.49 3.74 102.31
N VAL A 389 -9.28 4.99 102.71
CA VAL A 389 -9.26 6.14 101.77
C VAL A 389 -8.02 6.09 100.87
N ASP A 390 -6.85 5.81 101.43
CA ASP A 390 -5.60 5.69 100.69
C ASP A 390 -5.66 4.50 99.69
N ALA A 391 -6.32 3.40 100.05
CA ALA A 391 -6.59 2.27 99.15
C ALA A 391 -7.62 2.61 98.06
N LYS A 392 -8.71 3.32 98.40
CA LYS A 392 -9.71 3.80 97.43
C LYS A 392 -9.10 4.75 96.41
N ASN A 393 -8.20 5.63 96.85
CA ASN A 393 -7.49 6.56 95.95
C ASN A 393 -6.58 5.78 94.99
N LYS A 394 -5.77 4.82 95.47
CA LYS A 394 -4.98 3.95 94.60
C LYS A 394 -5.81 3.19 93.57
N MET A 395 -6.98 2.65 93.96
CA MET A 395 -7.89 2.00 93.02
C MET A 395 -8.48 2.97 91.98
N PHE A 396 -8.67 4.24 92.34
CA PHE A 396 -9.09 5.28 91.40
C PHE A 396 -7.96 5.65 90.43
N ASP A 397 -6.73 5.81 90.92
CA ASP A 397 -5.55 6.08 90.10
C ASP A 397 -5.27 4.92 89.14
N GLU A 398 -5.33 3.67 89.61
CA GLU A 398 -5.22 2.45 88.80
C GLU A 398 -6.32 2.37 87.73
N LEU A 399 -7.58 2.72 88.07
CA LEU A 399 -8.69 2.72 87.12
C LEU A 399 -8.55 3.83 86.07
N GLN A 400 -8.06 5.01 86.45
CA GLN A 400 -7.76 6.10 85.52
C GLN A 400 -6.61 5.74 84.57
N ILE A 401 -5.56 5.08 85.07
CA ILE A 401 -4.48 4.54 84.24
C ILE A 401 -5.02 3.48 83.28
N LYS A 402 -5.86 2.54 83.76
CA LYS A 402 -6.45 1.49 82.91
C LYS A 402 -7.41 2.05 81.86
N GLN A 403 -8.12 3.13 82.15
CA GLN A 403 -8.92 3.82 81.14
C GLN A 403 -8.04 4.53 80.09
N ALA A 404 -6.96 5.21 80.50
CA ALA A 404 -6.02 5.81 79.56
C ALA A 404 -5.28 4.77 78.69
N GLU A 405 -4.92 3.60 79.26
CA GLU A 405 -4.40 2.45 78.51
C GLU A 405 -5.44 1.92 77.50
N PHE A 406 -6.71 1.79 77.90
CA PHE A 406 -7.79 1.33 77.01
C PHE A 406 -8.03 2.30 75.86
N GLU A 407 -8.18 3.60 76.15
CA GLU A 407 -8.36 4.65 75.14
C GLU A 407 -7.15 4.74 74.20
N SER A 408 -5.92 4.60 74.72
CA SER A 408 -4.70 4.50 73.92
C SER A 408 -4.69 3.25 73.01
N SER A 409 -5.08 2.09 73.52
CA SER A 409 -5.19 0.85 72.74
C SER A 409 -6.30 0.90 71.70
N GLN A 410 -7.41 1.61 71.97
CA GLN A 410 -8.49 1.84 71.01
C GLN A 410 -8.00 2.74 69.87
N ASN A 411 -7.40 3.89 70.19
CA ASN A 411 -6.82 4.80 69.19
C ASN A 411 -5.76 4.11 68.32
N LEU A 412 -4.96 3.21 68.90
CA LEU A 412 -4.00 2.38 68.15
C LEU A 412 -4.70 1.36 67.24
N ALA A 413 -5.76 0.70 67.72
CA ALA A 413 -6.54 -0.23 66.90
C ALA A 413 -7.24 0.45 65.72
N GLU A 414 -7.83 1.63 65.94
CA GLU A 414 -8.45 2.46 64.90
C GLU A 414 -7.41 2.94 63.87
N SER A 415 -6.24 3.39 64.32
CA SER A 415 -5.11 3.75 63.45
C SER A 415 -4.60 2.57 62.61
N LEU A 416 -4.50 1.37 63.21
CA LEU A 416 -4.14 0.14 62.50
C LEU A 416 -5.23 -0.29 61.51
N GLN A 417 -6.52 -0.11 61.85
CA GLN A 417 -7.64 -0.40 60.96
C GLN A 417 -7.66 0.56 59.76
N HIS A 418 -7.46 1.87 59.96
CA HIS A 418 -7.31 2.82 58.86
C HIS A 418 -6.15 2.44 57.93
N ARG A 419 -4.98 2.11 58.50
CA ARG A 419 -3.81 1.67 57.71
C ARG A 419 -4.04 0.35 56.98
N LEU A 420 -4.82 -0.57 57.56
CA LEU A 420 -5.26 -1.80 56.89
C LEU A 420 -6.16 -1.46 55.70
N THR A 421 -7.23 -0.67 55.89
CA THR A 421 -8.13 -0.29 54.79
C THR A 421 -7.44 0.46 53.66
N GLU A 422 -6.43 1.29 53.96
CA GLU A 422 -5.60 1.94 52.94
C GLU A 422 -4.70 0.93 52.20
N SER A 423 -4.12 -0.06 52.89
CA SER A 423 -3.36 -1.13 52.22
C SER A 423 -4.25 -2.03 51.36
N GLU A 424 -5.50 -2.30 51.77
CA GLU A 424 -6.49 -3.01 50.95
C GLU A 424 -6.90 -2.21 49.71
N ARG A 425 -7.03 -0.88 49.84
CA ARG A 425 -7.29 0.04 48.74
C ARG A 425 -6.13 0.03 47.73
N GLN A 426 -4.89 0.11 48.21
CA GLN A 426 -3.69 0.03 47.37
C GLN A 426 -3.56 -1.34 46.67
N LEU A 427 -3.86 -2.45 47.36
CA LEU A 427 -3.89 -3.77 46.75
C LEU A 427 -4.94 -3.88 45.63
N LYS A 428 -6.12 -3.29 45.81
CA LYS A 428 -7.16 -3.21 44.76
C LYS A 428 -6.68 -2.42 43.55
N GLU A 429 -6.12 -1.23 43.72
CA GLU A 429 -5.56 -0.46 42.59
C GLU A 429 -4.45 -1.23 41.86
N VAL A 430 -3.59 -1.95 42.59
CA VAL A 430 -2.52 -2.77 41.98
C VAL A 430 -3.11 -3.95 41.20
N ASN A 431 -4.18 -4.57 41.71
CA ASN A 431 -4.90 -5.62 41.00
C ASN A 431 -5.59 -5.09 39.72
N GLU A 432 -6.23 -3.91 39.78
CA GLU A 432 -6.86 -3.26 38.63
C GLU A 432 -5.83 -2.87 37.56
N ARG A 433 -4.65 -2.38 37.97
CA ARG A 433 -3.50 -2.16 37.06
C ARG A 433 -2.95 -3.46 36.49
N MET A 434 -3.00 -4.56 37.24
CA MET A 434 -2.56 -5.88 36.79
C MET A 434 -3.50 -6.42 35.70
N THR A 435 -4.82 -6.42 35.93
CA THR A 435 -5.81 -6.87 34.93
C THR A 435 -5.77 -6.02 33.67
N ALA A 436 -5.59 -4.70 33.79
CA ALA A 436 -5.40 -3.83 32.62
C ALA A 436 -4.11 -4.19 31.83
N MET A 437 -3.01 -4.52 32.51
CA MET A 437 -1.79 -5.00 31.84
C MET A 437 -1.96 -6.39 31.20
N GLU A 438 -2.77 -7.28 31.77
CA GLU A 438 -3.12 -8.58 31.18
C GLU A 438 -3.97 -8.40 29.91
N GLU A 439 -4.94 -7.47 29.92
CA GLU A 439 -5.72 -7.08 28.73
C GLU A 439 -4.81 -6.50 27.63
N TYR A 440 -3.90 -5.58 27.96
CA TYR A 440 -2.92 -5.06 27.00
C TYR A 440 -1.98 -6.15 26.46
N GLN A 441 -1.55 -7.11 27.29
CA GLN A 441 -0.75 -8.24 26.84
C GLN A 441 -1.54 -9.14 25.89
N SER A 442 -2.82 -9.42 26.19
CA SER A 442 -3.68 -10.19 25.30
C SER A 442 -3.90 -9.50 23.96
N MET A 443 -4.08 -8.17 23.94
CA MET A 443 -4.18 -7.38 22.70
C MET A 443 -2.87 -7.42 21.88
N VAL A 444 -1.71 -7.38 22.55
CA VAL A 444 -0.40 -7.53 21.89
C VAL A 444 -0.19 -8.94 21.33
N GLU A 445 -0.72 -9.99 21.98
CA GLU A 445 -0.73 -11.33 21.41
C GLU A 445 -1.66 -11.46 20.20
N GLU A 446 -2.84 -10.86 20.24
CA GLU A 446 -3.79 -10.83 19.11
C GLU A 446 -3.13 -10.17 17.88
N LEU A 447 -2.56 -8.97 18.05
CA LEU A 447 -1.84 -8.24 17.00
C LEU A 447 -0.63 -9.04 16.46
N ARG A 448 0.04 -9.84 17.30
CA ARG A 448 1.11 -10.75 16.85
C ARG A 448 0.57 -11.91 16.01
N ARG A 449 -0.59 -12.48 16.36
CA ARG A 449 -1.27 -13.52 15.55
C ARG A 449 -1.70 -12.98 14.20
N GLU A 450 -2.33 -11.79 14.17
CA GLU A 450 -2.70 -11.10 12.93
C GLU A 450 -1.48 -10.80 12.05
N LEU A 451 -0.40 -10.31 12.64
CA LEU A 451 0.86 -10.05 11.93
C LEU A 451 1.43 -11.33 11.31
N ASP A 452 1.42 -12.46 12.03
CA ASP A 452 1.93 -13.73 11.53
C ASP A 452 0.99 -14.39 10.50
N ASP A 453 -0.33 -14.21 10.62
CA ASP A 453 -1.27 -14.66 9.58
C ASP A 453 -1.20 -13.79 8.32
N ASN A 454 -0.96 -12.48 8.45
CA ASN A 454 -0.67 -11.61 7.31
C ASN A 454 0.67 -11.99 6.65
N LYS A 455 1.73 -12.31 7.41
CA LYS A 455 2.96 -12.91 6.85
C LYS A 455 2.66 -14.20 6.09
N LYS A 456 1.87 -15.13 6.64
CA LYS A 456 1.46 -16.39 5.97
C LYS A 456 0.63 -16.14 4.70
N ARG A 457 -0.15 -15.06 4.63
CA ARG A 457 -0.86 -14.62 3.41
C ARG A 457 0.15 -14.13 2.37
N PHE A 458 1.03 -13.21 2.73
CA PHE A 458 2.07 -12.69 1.83
C PHE A 458 3.06 -13.75 1.36
N THR A 459 3.42 -14.76 2.16
CA THR A 459 4.27 -15.88 1.67
C THR A 459 3.52 -16.74 0.66
N LYS A 460 2.27 -17.12 0.92
CA LYS A 460 1.44 -17.88 -0.04
C LYS A 460 1.19 -17.12 -1.34
N GLU A 461 0.98 -15.81 -1.25
CA GLU A 461 0.82 -14.94 -2.40
C GLU A 461 2.12 -14.81 -3.20
N LYS A 462 3.26 -14.62 -2.53
CA LYS A 462 4.58 -14.65 -3.16
C LYS A 462 4.89 -16.01 -3.81
N GLU A 463 4.47 -17.11 -3.21
CA GLU A 463 4.58 -18.46 -3.78
C GLU A 463 3.74 -18.60 -5.06
N LYS A 464 2.49 -18.12 -5.06
CA LYS A 464 1.64 -18.06 -6.27
C LYS A 464 2.30 -17.26 -7.38
N TRP A 465 2.67 -16.00 -7.13
CA TRP A 465 3.32 -15.14 -8.12
C TRP A 465 4.65 -15.74 -8.62
N ALA A 466 5.38 -16.49 -7.78
CA ALA A 466 6.56 -17.22 -8.21
C ALA A 466 6.23 -18.40 -9.16
N THR A 467 5.16 -19.18 -8.87
CA THR A 467 4.69 -20.25 -9.77
C THR A 467 4.11 -19.73 -11.07
N GLU A 468 3.34 -18.64 -11.04
CA GLU A 468 2.77 -18.00 -12.23
C GLU A 468 3.88 -17.41 -13.11
N LEU A 469 4.91 -16.82 -12.52
CA LEU A 469 6.10 -16.35 -13.23
C LEU A 469 6.89 -17.50 -13.87
N ASP A 470 6.95 -18.68 -13.25
CA ASP A 470 7.65 -19.84 -13.81
C ASP A 470 6.86 -20.55 -14.92
N ASP A 471 5.54 -20.59 -14.80
CA ASP A 471 4.66 -21.02 -15.90
C ASP A 471 4.74 -20.04 -17.07
N CYS A 472 4.68 -18.72 -16.83
CA CYS A 472 4.88 -17.71 -17.88
C CYS A 472 6.24 -17.82 -18.59
N LYS A 473 7.31 -18.15 -17.87
CA LYS A 473 8.62 -18.46 -18.48
C LYS A 473 8.57 -19.74 -19.31
N SER A 474 7.91 -20.78 -18.82
CA SER A 474 7.78 -22.07 -19.51
C SER A 474 6.97 -21.93 -20.79
N GLN A 475 5.85 -21.20 -20.74
CA GLN A 475 5.07 -20.78 -21.90
C GLN A 475 5.94 -19.98 -22.88
N LEU A 476 6.65 -18.94 -22.42
CA LEU A 476 7.55 -18.13 -23.25
C LEU A 476 8.69 -18.95 -23.89
N GLN A 477 9.23 -19.94 -23.18
CA GLN A 477 10.26 -20.84 -23.70
C GLN A 477 9.69 -21.79 -24.77
N SER A 478 8.46 -22.29 -24.58
CA SER A 478 7.77 -23.09 -25.60
C SER A 478 7.42 -22.25 -26.84
N ALA A 479 6.97 -21.01 -26.66
CA ALA A 479 6.69 -20.07 -27.74
C ALA A 479 7.96 -19.71 -28.53
N LYS A 480 9.11 -19.54 -27.84
CA LYS A 480 10.42 -19.38 -28.49
C LYS A 480 10.82 -20.62 -29.29
N ALA A 481 10.74 -21.82 -28.71
CA ALA A 481 11.07 -23.07 -29.43
C ALA A 481 10.17 -23.29 -30.67
N ASN A 482 8.88 -22.93 -30.57
CA ASN A 482 7.96 -22.94 -31.71
C ASN A 482 8.34 -21.87 -32.75
N GLY A 483 8.76 -20.67 -32.31
CA GLY A 483 9.27 -19.61 -33.18
C GLY A 483 10.57 -19.99 -33.89
N ASP A 484 11.52 -20.62 -33.20
CA ASP A 484 12.78 -21.12 -33.75
C ASP A 484 12.52 -22.25 -34.76
N SER A 485 11.54 -23.12 -34.49
CA SER A 485 11.08 -24.16 -35.42
C SER A 485 10.40 -23.57 -36.66
N ALA A 486 9.52 -22.58 -36.49
CA ALA A 486 8.89 -21.86 -37.58
C ALA A 486 9.90 -21.09 -38.43
N HIS A 487 10.89 -20.43 -37.81
CA HIS A 487 11.99 -19.75 -38.50
C HIS A 487 12.85 -20.75 -39.28
N SER A 488 13.17 -21.90 -38.68
CA SER A 488 13.87 -23.00 -39.37
C SER A 488 13.08 -23.51 -40.59
N LYS A 489 11.74 -23.57 -40.50
CA LYS A 489 10.89 -23.98 -41.63
C LYS A 489 10.77 -22.89 -42.70
N VAL A 490 10.74 -21.62 -42.33
CA VAL A 490 10.84 -20.48 -43.26
C VAL A 490 12.18 -20.51 -43.99
N GLU A 491 13.28 -20.82 -43.31
CA GLU A 491 14.60 -20.94 -43.93
C GLU A 491 14.70 -22.15 -44.87
N GLU A 492 14.12 -23.30 -44.52
CA GLU A 492 13.98 -24.44 -45.45
C GLU A 492 13.15 -24.08 -46.69
N LEU A 493 12.04 -23.34 -46.51
CA LEU A 493 11.20 -22.87 -47.61
C LEU A 493 11.92 -21.82 -48.46
N ASN A 494 12.71 -20.91 -47.88
CA ASN A 494 13.55 -19.97 -48.62
C ASN A 494 14.60 -20.70 -49.47
N GLN A 495 15.19 -21.77 -48.96
CA GLN A 495 16.14 -22.59 -49.71
C GLN A 495 15.45 -23.35 -50.86
N GLN A 496 14.22 -23.84 -50.66
CA GLN A 496 13.40 -24.46 -51.72
C GLN A 496 12.95 -23.43 -52.78
N ILE A 497 12.53 -22.24 -52.37
CA ILE A 497 12.21 -21.13 -53.29
C ILE A 497 13.45 -20.76 -54.11
N LYS A 498 14.63 -20.72 -53.48
CA LYS A 498 15.89 -20.46 -54.18
C LYS A 498 16.22 -21.55 -55.20
N SER A 499 16.16 -22.83 -54.83
CA SER A 499 16.45 -23.92 -55.80
C SER A 499 15.44 -23.94 -56.95
N LEU A 500 14.15 -23.72 -56.68
CA LEU A 500 13.12 -23.60 -57.72
C LEU A 500 13.33 -22.37 -58.62
N ASN A 501 13.81 -21.25 -58.08
CA ASN A 501 14.17 -20.07 -58.86
C ASN A 501 15.43 -20.32 -59.71
N ASP A 502 16.43 -21.01 -59.18
CA ASP A 502 17.65 -21.37 -59.93
C ASP A 502 17.33 -22.39 -61.06
N GLU A 503 16.44 -23.35 -60.82
CA GLU A 503 15.86 -24.24 -61.84
C GLU A 503 15.05 -23.47 -62.90
N LEU A 504 14.19 -22.53 -62.49
CA LEU A 504 13.39 -21.71 -63.41
C LEU A 504 14.28 -20.82 -64.28
N ASN A 505 15.37 -20.28 -63.73
CA ASN A 505 16.38 -19.55 -64.51
C ASN A 505 17.12 -20.47 -65.49
N ALA A 506 17.51 -21.69 -65.10
CA ALA A 506 18.12 -22.65 -66.01
C ALA A 506 17.17 -23.06 -67.17
N VAL A 507 15.88 -23.25 -66.89
CA VAL A 507 14.85 -23.49 -67.92
C VAL A 507 14.64 -22.27 -68.82
N ARG A 508 14.65 -21.06 -68.26
CA ARG A 508 14.62 -19.80 -69.04
C ARG A 508 15.83 -19.67 -69.96
N ASP A 509 17.03 -20.04 -69.52
CA ASP A 509 18.24 -19.97 -70.32
C ASP A 509 18.30 -21.05 -71.41
N ASP A 510 17.86 -22.29 -71.13
CA ASP A 510 17.66 -23.32 -72.16
C ASP A 510 16.62 -22.88 -73.21
N LEU A 511 15.52 -22.26 -72.79
CA LEU A 511 14.51 -21.72 -73.70
C LEU A 511 15.05 -20.53 -74.52
N ASN A 512 15.91 -19.69 -73.94
CA ASN A 512 16.61 -18.61 -74.64
C ASN A 512 17.61 -19.16 -75.68
N VAL A 513 18.37 -20.21 -75.33
CA VAL A 513 19.26 -20.93 -76.27
C VAL A 513 18.47 -21.57 -77.41
N LYS A 514 17.34 -22.23 -77.11
CA LYS A 514 16.44 -22.81 -78.13
C LYS A 514 15.78 -21.75 -79.01
N THR A 515 15.42 -20.59 -78.45
CA THR A 515 14.88 -19.46 -79.22
C THR A 515 15.93 -18.93 -80.20
N LYS A 516 17.18 -18.77 -79.76
CA LYS A 516 18.29 -18.38 -80.66
C LYS A 516 18.60 -19.46 -81.71
N GLY A 517 18.52 -20.74 -81.34
CA GLY A 517 18.65 -21.86 -82.28
C GLY A 517 17.56 -21.87 -83.34
N LEU A 518 16.32 -21.56 -82.96
CA LEU A 518 15.21 -21.37 -83.90
C LEU A 518 15.44 -20.17 -84.81
N GLN A 519 15.88 -19.01 -84.30
CA GLN A 519 16.22 -17.85 -85.13
C GLN A 519 17.32 -18.14 -86.15
N VAL A 520 18.34 -18.93 -85.79
CA VAL A 520 19.36 -19.39 -86.75
C VAL A 520 18.77 -20.31 -87.80
N LEU A 521 17.93 -21.28 -87.42
CA LEU A 521 17.26 -22.19 -88.37
C LEU A 521 16.23 -21.46 -89.26
N GLU A 522 15.61 -20.39 -88.78
CA GLU A 522 14.75 -19.51 -89.57
C GLU A 522 15.57 -18.69 -90.57
N GLY A 523 16.73 -18.15 -90.16
CA GLY A 523 17.67 -17.48 -91.07
C GLY A 523 18.29 -18.43 -92.12
N ASP A 524 18.66 -19.66 -91.73
CA ASP A 524 19.12 -20.70 -92.65
C ASP A 524 18.02 -21.08 -93.66
N LYS A 525 16.77 -21.14 -93.21
CA LYS A 525 15.60 -21.38 -94.06
C LYS A 525 15.33 -20.20 -95.01
N GLU A 526 15.47 -18.95 -94.55
CA GLU A 526 15.32 -17.75 -95.39
C GLU A 526 16.42 -17.70 -96.46
N ALA A 527 17.68 -17.97 -96.10
CA ALA A 527 18.79 -18.06 -97.06
C ALA A 527 18.61 -19.24 -98.06
N LEU A 528 18.00 -20.35 -97.63
CA LEU A 528 17.64 -21.45 -98.53
C LEU A 528 16.47 -21.10 -99.46
N LEU A 529 15.54 -20.24 -99.05
CA LEU A 529 14.46 -19.72 -99.91
C LEU A 529 15.01 -18.71 -100.92
N GLU A 530 15.81 -17.73 -100.49
CA GLU A 530 16.52 -16.81 -101.39
C GLU A 530 17.37 -17.58 -102.41
N ARG A 531 18.00 -18.69 -101.99
CA ARG A 531 18.76 -19.55 -102.89
C ARG A 531 17.90 -20.43 -103.82
N ILE A 532 16.63 -20.65 -103.51
CA ILE A 532 15.66 -21.27 -104.42
C ILE A 532 15.20 -20.22 -105.44
N ASP A 533 14.85 -19.00 -105.00
CA ASP A 533 14.46 -17.90 -105.89
C ASP A 533 15.56 -17.57 -106.92
N ASP A 534 16.83 -17.53 -106.48
CA ASP A 534 18.03 -17.46 -107.33
C ASP A 534 18.03 -18.53 -108.44
N LEU A 535 17.74 -19.78 -108.07
CA LEU A 535 17.79 -20.94 -108.98
C LEU A 535 16.58 -21.00 -109.90
N GLU A 536 15.41 -20.52 -109.46
CA GLU A 536 14.24 -20.36 -110.31
C GLU A 536 14.46 -19.24 -111.35
N ALA A 537 15.11 -18.14 -110.97
CA ALA A 537 15.49 -17.07 -111.90
C ALA A 537 16.57 -17.50 -112.92
N ASP A 538 17.61 -18.23 -112.49
CA ASP A 538 18.61 -18.82 -113.41
C ASP A 538 17.96 -19.86 -114.35
N LEU A 539 16.96 -20.62 -113.87
CA LEU A 539 16.20 -21.58 -114.67
C LEU A 539 15.30 -20.87 -115.70
N GLU A 540 14.54 -19.85 -115.30
CA GLU A 540 13.70 -19.05 -116.21
C GLU A 540 14.54 -18.38 -117.31
N LYS A 541 15.71 -17.84 -116.93
CA LYS A 541 16.68 -17.31 -117.89
C LYS A 541 17.20 -18.39 -118.85
N SER A 542 17.55 -19.58 -118.36
CA SER A 542 17.99 -20.69 -119.22
C SER A 542 16.86 -21.20 -120.14
N VAL A 543 15.61 -21.10 -119.70
CA VAL A 543 14.41 -21.37 -120.51
C VAL A 543 14.24 -20.32 -121.61
N GLN A 544 14.47 -19.02 -121.33
CA GLN A 544 14.47 -17.96 -122.33
C GLN A 544 15.61 -18.09 -123.34
N ASP A 545 16.86 -18.32 -122.89
CA ASP A 545 18.03 -18.55 -123.76
C ASP A 545 17.79 -19.74 -124.72
N ARG A 546 17.08 -20.78 -124.25
CA ARG A 546 16.66 -21.94 -125.05
C ARG A 546 15.59 -21.58 -126.09
N ASP A 547 14.58 -20.79 -125.74
CA ASP A 547 13.54 -20.38 -126.69
C ASP A 547 14.07 -19.39 -127.74
N ASP A 548 14.95 -18.46 -127.36
CA ASP A 548 15.68 -17.59 -128.29
C ASP A 548 16.53 -18.41 -129.29
N ALA A 549 17.21 -19.45 -128.82
CA ALA A 549 17.94 -20.39 -129.67
C ALA A 549 17.01 -21.20 -130.58
N GLN A 550 15.84 -21.62 -130.11
CA GLN A 550 14.83 -22.33 -130.90
C GLN A 550 14.25 -21.42 -132.01
N ASP A 551 14.00 -20.16 -131.71
CA ASP A 551 13.53 -19.16 -132.68
C ASP A 551 14.64 -18.76 -133.68
N ALA A 552 15.91 -18.84 -133.28
CA ALA A 552 17.06 -18.75 -134.18
C ALA A 552 17.20 -19.97 -135.12
N MET A 553 16.95 -21.19 -134.62
CA MET A 553 16.89 -22.40 -135.47
C MET A 553 15.76 -22.29 -136.51
N LYS A 554 14.57 -21.84 -136.11
CA LYS A 554 13.43 -21.63 -137.01
C LYS A 554 13.73 -20.64 -138.13
N LYS A 555 14.43 -19.53 -137.82
CA LYS A 555 14.93 -18.55 -138.81
C LYS A 555 16.03 -19.12 -139.73
N LEU A 556 16.71 -20.20 -139.33
CA LEU A 556 17.62 -20.95 -140.20
C LEU A 556 16.88 -21.98 -141.06
N GLU A 557 15.85 -22.66 -140.54
CA GLU A 557 14.98 -23.54 -141.32
C GLU A 557 14.28 -22.78 -142.45
N GLU A 558 13.73 -21.58 -142.17
CA GLU A 558 13.16 -20.70 -143.21
C GLU A 558 14.20 -20.33 -144.28
N LYS A 559 15.46 -20.09 -143.91
CA LYS A 559 16.54 -19.83 -144.88
C LYS A 559 16.90 -21.06 -145.70
N VAL A 560 16.95 -22.24 -145.09
CA VAL A 560 17.16 -23.52 -145.80
C VAL A 560 16.01 -23.78 -146.78
N GLN A 561 14.77 -23.60 -146.35
CA GLN A 561 13.59 -23.77 -147.21
C GLN A 561 13.58 -22.79 -148.39
N ASN A 562 13.96 -21.53 -148.18
CA ASN A 562 14.09 -20.54 -149.25
C ASN A 562 15.23 -20.89 -150.23
N LEU A 563 16.39 -21.35 -149.74
CA LEU A 563 17.48 -21.83 -150.57
C LEU A 563 17.10 -23.09 -151.36
N GLU A 564 16.30 -23.99 -150.78
CA GLU A 564 15.82 -25.19 -151.45
C GLU A 564 14.74 -24.86 -152.50
N GLN A 565 13.89 -23.86 -152.28
CA GLN A 565 13.02 -23.31 -153.32
C GLN A 565 13.84 -22.68 -154.47
N ALA A 566 14.86 -21.87 -154.16
CA ALA A 566 15.74 -21.25 -155.15
C ALA A 566 16.51 -22.30 -155.99
N LYS A 567 17.00 -23.36 -155.34
CA LYS A 567 17.58 -24.53 -156.01
C LYS A 567 16.55 -25.20 -156.94
N ASN A 568 15.33 -25.47 -156.46
CA ASN A 568 14.27 -26.06 -157.28
C ASN A 568 13.85 -25.17 -158.47
N THR A 569 14.01 -23.85 -158.40
CA THR A 569 13.85 -22.97 -159.59
C THR A 569 15.03 -23.10 -160.55
N HIS A 570 16.27 -23.12 -160.06
CA HIS A 570 17.44 -23.31 -160.93
C HIS A 570 17.48 -24.70 -161.59
N ASP A 571 17.03 -25.76 -160.91
CA ASP A 571 16.90 -27.11 -161.50
C ASP A 571 15.85 -27.12 -162.63
N LYS A 572 14.76 -26.34 -162.51
CA LYS A 572 13.77 -26.14 -163.59
C LYS A 572 14.33 -25.31 -164.75
N GLU A 573 15.12 -24.28 -164.46
CA GLU A 573 15.81 -23.48 -165.48
C GLU A 573 16.81 -24.36 -166.25
N LEU A 574 17.62 -25.15 -165.55
CA LEU A 574 18.56 -26.11 -166.14
C LEU A 574 17.86 -27.14 -167.02
N GLU A 575 16.73 -27.71 -166.59
CA GLU A 575 15.99 -28.66 -167.43
C GLU A 575 15.33 -27.96 -168.64
N SER A 576 14.87 -26.71 -168.50
CA SER A 576 14.40 -25.90 -169.65
C SER A 576 15.53 -25.61 -170.66
N LEU A 577 16.75 -25.37 -170.17
CA LEU A 577 17.95 -25.20 -170.99
C LEU A 577 18.35 -26.52 -171.67
N ARG A 578 18.19 -27.66 -170.99
CA ARG A 578 18.37 -29.01 -171.56
C ARG A 578 17.39 -29.31 -172.69
N VAL A 579 16.12 -29.00 -172.51
CA VAL A 579 15.09 -29.15 -173.56
C VAL A 579 15.42 -28.23 -174.75
N ARG A 580 15.84 -26.99 -174.50
CA ARG A 580 16.30 -26.05 -175.52
C ARG A 580 17.56 -26.54 -176.25
N GLU A 581 18.51 -27.14 -175.54
CA GLU A 581 19.70 -27.77 -176.10
C GLU A 581 19.34 -28.98 -176.97
N GLY A 582 18.39 -29.82 -176.55
CA GLY A 582 17.84 -30.93 -177.33
C GLY A 582 17.18 -30.46 -178.63
N HIS A 583 16.41 -29.37 -178.57
CA HIS A 583 15.83 -28.73 -179.76
C HIS A 583 16.92 -28.23 -180.72
N LEU A 584 17.95 -27.55 -180.20
CA LEU A 584 19.09 -27.05 -180.99
C LEU A 584 19.96 -28.18 -181.59
N LYS A 585 20.13 -29.30 -180.86
CA LYS A 585 20.77 -30.53 -181.36
C LYS A 585 19.96 -31.15 -182.52
N THR A 586 18.63 -31.12 -182.44
CA THR A 586 17.73 -31.62 -183.49
C THR A 586 17.76 -30.74 -184.74
N LEU A 587 17.77 -29.42 -184.54
CA LEU A 587 17.91 -28.44 -185.63
C LEU A 587 19.27 -28.58 -186.33
N ASN A 588 20.36 -28.74 -185.56
CA ASN A 588 21.71 -29.03 -186.09
C ASN A 588 21.80 -30.35 -186.86
N LYS A 589 20.98 -31.36 -186.53
CA LYS A 589 20.96 -32.63 -187.26
C LYS A 589 20.40 -32.43 -188.67
N THR A 590 19.30 -31.69 -188.80
CA THR A 590 18.66 -31.37 -190.08
C THR A 590 19.60 -30.59 -190.99
N LEU A 591 20.23 -29.53 -190.47
CA LEU A 591 21.20 -28.71 -191.21
C LEU A 591 22.46 -29.50 -191.64
N LYS A 592 22.90 -30.49 -190.85
CA LYS A 592 24.07 -31.33 -191.18
C LYS A 592 23.86 -32.22 -192.41
N ASP A 593 22.63 -32.61 -192.73
CA ASP A 593 22.36 -33.49 -193.87
C ASP A 593 22.11 -32.72 -195.18
N GLU A 594 21.74 -31.42 -195.10
CA GLU A 594 21.79 -30.51 -196.26
C GLU A 594 23.23 -30.15 -196.65
N VAL A 595 24.05 -29.73 -195.68
CA VAL A 595 25.47 -29.36 -195.91
C VAL A 595 26.28 -30.52 -196.49
N ARG A 596 25.92 -31.77 -196.21
CA ARG A 596 26.59 -32.97 -196.74
C ARG A 596 26.43 -33.21 -198.25
N LYS A 597 25.55 -32.50 -198.95
CA LYS A 597 25.41 -32.62 -200.42
C LYS A 597 26.23 -31.62 -201.23
N LEU A 598 26.85 -30.60 -200.61
CA LEU A 598 27.62 -29.57 -201.32
C LEU A 598 29.12 -29.55 -200.94
N SER A 599 29.77 -30.66 -201.24
CA SER A 599 31.15 -30.74 -201.79
C SER A 599 32.33 -30.05 -201.05
N LYS A 600 33.20 -30.92 -200.50
CA LYS A 600 34.67 -30.78 -200.36
C LYS A 600 35.23 -29.83 -199.28
N ASN A 601 36.51 -30.11 -198.98
CA ASN A 601 37.54 -29.30 -198.30
C ASN A 601 37.51 -29.14 -196.76
N VAL A 602 38.35 -29.97 -196.11
CA VAL A 602 39.64 -29.55 -195.50
C VAL A 602 39.62 -28.56 -194.32
N LEU A 603 40.03 -29.11 -193.16
CA LEU A 603 40.82 -28.57 -192.04
C LEU A 603 40.36 -27.37 -191.17
N ALA A 604 40.36 -27.67 -189.86
CA ALA A 604 41.14 -27.00 -188.81
C ALA A 604 40.66 -25.71 -188.09
N GLU A 605 40.94 -25.73 -186.77
CA GLU A 605 41.47 -24.65 -185.93
C GLU A 605 40.82 -23.26 -185.94
N SER A 606 40.05 -22.97 -184.89
CA SER A 606 40.56 -22.18 -183.75
C SER A 606 39.49 -22.03 -182.64
N GLN A 607 39.75 -21.62 -181.40
CA GLN A 607 40.89 -21.56 -180.46
C GLN A 607 40.42 -20.59 -179.33
N GLN A 608 41.10 -20.57 -178.18
CA GLN A 608 41.12 -19.48 -177.17
C GLN A 608 40.06 -19.48 -176.04
N GLN A 609 40.42 -19.17 -174.77
CA GLN A 609 41.73 -19.18 -174.07
C GLN A 609 41.55 -19.01 -172.52
N LEU A 610 42.43 -19.66 -171.73
CA LEU A 610 43.06 -19.16 -170.46
C LEU A 610 42.17 -18.85 -169.21
N GLN A 611 42.67 -18.73 -167.96
CA GLN A 611 44.05 -18.82 -167.42
C GLN A 611 44.17 -19.34 -165.96
N GLN A 612 45.41 -19.56 -165.50
CA GLN A 612 45.86 -19.76 -164.10
C GLN A 612 46.94 -18.71 -163.73
N GLN A 613 47.19 -18.45 -162.42
CA GLN A 613 48.42 -17.90 -161.73
C GLN A 613 48.00 -17.27 -160.37
N GLN A 614 48.80 -16.97 -159.32
CA GLN A 614 50.20 -17.17 -158.81
C GLN A 614 50.06 -17.40 -157.25
N GLN A 615 51.00 -17.66 -156.32
CA GLN A 615 52.43 -17.37 -156.06
C GLN A 615 52.75 -15.91 -155.68
N GLN A 616 53.77 -15.52 -154.89
CA GLN A 616 54.82 -16.17 -154.04
C GLN A 616 54.98 -15.24 -152.77
N GLN A 617 55.88 -15.25 -151.77
CA GLN A 617 57.19 -15.85 -151.36
C GLN A 617 57.31 -15.61 -149.79
N GLN A 618 58.37 -15.83 -148.96
CA GLN A 618 59.75 -16.34 -149.08
C GLN A 618 60.29 -17.06 -147.79
N GLN A 619 60.68 -16.32 -146.73
CA GLN A 619 61.52 -16.71 -145.57
C GLN A 619 61.18 -15.85 -144.31
N GLN A 620 61.61 -16.07 -143.05
CA GLN A 620 62.81 -16.73 -142.50
C GLN A 620 62.61 -17.24 -141.03
N GLN A 621 63.66 -17.81 -140.42
CA GLN A 621 63.89 -18.47 -139.10
C GLN A 621 63.30 -17.77 -137.83
N GLN A 622 63.24 -18.33 -136.59
CA GLN A 622 64.18 -19.24 -135.88
C GLN A 622 63.63 -19.83 -134.53
N ALA A 623 64.16 -21.00 -134.10
CA ALA A 623 64.37 -21.53 -132.71
C ALA A 623 63.23 -21.87 -131.68
N SER A 624 63.26 -23.13 -131.19
CA SER A 624 63.13 -23.60 -129.77
C SER A 624 61.79 -23.46 -128.98
N ARG A 625 61.37 -24.37 -128.06
CA ARG A 625 61.95 -25.63 -127.49
C ARG A 625 60.89 -26.47 -126.72
N SER A 626 61.01 -27.82 -126.76
CA SER A 626 60.77 -28.87 -125.69
C SER A 626 59.66 -28.78 -124.61
N SER A 627 59.07 -29.87 -124.05
CA SER A 627 58.94 -31.31 -124.42
C SER A 627 58.18 -32.17 -123.35
N SER A 628 57.17 -32.94 -123.77
CA SER A 628 56.94 -34.38 -123.43
C SER A 628 56.76 -34.82 -121.93
N PRO A 629 56.70 -36.13 -121.53
CA PRO A 629 55.43 -36.68 -120.99
C PRO A 629 55.51 -37.72 -119.80
N ALA A 630 54.33 -38.27 -119.44
CA ALA A 630 53.99 -39.65 -118.97
C ALA A 630 54.84 -40.43 -117.93
N GLU A 631 54.17 -41.05 -116.93
CA GLU A 631 54.01 -42.53 -116.75
C GLU A 631 53.16 -42.90 -115.49
N PRO A 632 52.72 -44.17 -115.27
CA PRO A 632 51.75 -44.57 -114.22
C PRO A 632 52.26 -45.61 -113.18
N SER A 633 51.53 -45.85 -112.07
CA SER A 633 51.32 -47.17 -111.38
C SER A 633 50.55 -47.08 -110.04
N SER A 634 49.98 -48.20 -109.56
CA SER A 634 49.28 -48.37 -108.25
C SER A 634 50.18 -49.08 -107.20
N PRO A 635 49.80 -49.20 -105.89
CA PRO A 635 48.86 -50.26 -105.44
C PRO A 635 47.98 -49.94 -104.19
N ALA A 636 47.31 -50.98 -103.67
CA ALA A 636 46.31 -51.06 -102.58
C ALA A 636 46.90 -50.93 -101.13
N PRO A 637 46.13 -51.00 -99.99
CA PRO A 637 44.96 -51.86 -99.70
C PRO A 637 43.75 -51.24 -98.91
N ALA A 638 42.73 -52.09 -98.64
CA ALA A 638 41.49 -51.87 -97.84
C ALA A 638 41.66 -52.40 -96.37
N PRO A 639 40.65 -52.57 -95.46
CA PRO A 639 39.15 -52.48 -95.49
C PRO A 639 38.58 -51.40 -94.50
N ALA A 640 37.29 -51.11 -94.27
CA ALA A 640 36.04 -51.89 -94.02
C ALA A 640 36.03 -52.71 -92.69
N VAL A 641 34.94 -52.85 -91.88
CA VAL A 641 33.60 -52.22 -91.87
C VAL A 641 32.84 -52.48 -90.52
N LYS A 642 31.97 -51.55 -90.07
CA LYS A 642 30.84 -51.70 -89.08
C LYS A 642 31.11 -52.06 -87.59
N THR A 643 30.01 -51.98 -86.80
CA THR A 643 29.76 -52.31 -85.37
C THR A 643 30.51 -51.43 -84.33
N LYS A 644 29.89 -50.76 -83.33
CA LYS A 644 28.76 -51.01 -82.39
C LYS A 644 29.04 -52.06 -81.30
N GLU A 645 28.70 -51.69 -80.06
CA GLU A 645 28.84 -52.44 -78.79
C GLU A 645 30.32 -52.78 -78.40
N ASP A 646 30.70 -52.87 -77.12
CA ASP A 646 29.94 -52.85 -75.86
C ASP A 646 30.16 -51.57 -75.02
N GLU A 647 29.07 -50.96 -74.55
CA GLU A 647 29.11 -50.18 -73.31
C GLU A 647 29.01 -51.15 -72.11
N ILE A 648 29.91 -51.02 -71.12
CA ILE A 648 29.78 -51.78 -69.88
C ILE A 648 28.53 -51.28 -69.15
N ASN A 649 27.47 -52.09 -69.19
CA ASN A 649 26.13 -51.72 -68.75
C ASN A 649 26.08 -51.50 -67.23
N LEU A 650 26.33 -50.25 -66.82
CA LEU A 650 26.38 -49.83 -65.41
C LEU A 650 25.06 -50.09 -64.68
N GLU A 651 23.91 -50.01 -65.36
CA GLU A 651 22.60 -50.29 -64.77
C GLU A 651 22.42 -51.79 -64.47
N TYR A 652 22.95 -52.68 -65.32
CA TYR A 652 23.00 -54.11 -65.01
C TYR A 652 23.93 -54.39 -63.81
N LEU A 653 25.12 -53.79 -63.79
CA LEU A 653 26.06 -53.94 -62.67
C LEU A 653 25.47 -53.41 -61.35
N ARG A 654 24.77 -52.27 -61.39
CA ARG A 654 24.03 -51.67 -60.29
C ARG A 654 22.91 -52.59 -59.78
N ASN A 655 22.10 -53.15 -60.68
CA ASN A 655 21.02 -54.08 -60.32
C ASN A 655 21.52 -55.42 -59.76
N VAL A 656 22.66 -55.91 -60.23
CA VAL A 656 23.33 -57.08 -59.61
C VAL A 656 23.82 -56.74 -58.19
N ILE A 657 24.47 -55.59 -58.00
CA ILE A 657 24.92 -55.12 -56.68
C ILE A 657 23.72 -54.91 -55.73
N LEU A 658 22.62 -54.31 -56.19
CA LEU A 658 21.40 -54.17 -55.38
C LEU A 658 20.83 -55.53 -54.95
N LYS A 659 20.66 -56.49 -55.86
CA LYS A 659 20.16 -57.84 -55.51
C LYS A 659 21.03 -58.55 -54.46
N PHE A 660 22.35 -58.37 -54.50
CA PHE A 660 23.25 -58.91 -53.47
C PHE A 660 23.25 -58.11 -52.15
N LEU A 661 22.86 -56.83 -52.16
CA LEU A 661 22.69 -56.01 -50.96
C LEU A 661 21.34 -56.27 -50.27
N GLU A 662 20.26 -56.48 -51.02
CA GLU A 662 18.93 -56.83 -50.50
C GLU A 662 18.96 -58.16 -49.74
N ASN A 663 19.69 -59.15 -50.25
CA ASN A 663 19.75 -60.48 -49.68
C ASN A 663 20.82 -60.57 -48.57
N LYS A 664 20.42 -60.28 -47.33
CA LYS A 664 21.31 -60.18 -46.14
C LYS A 664 22.42 -61.26 -46.03
N PRO A 665 22.17 -62.59 -46.10
CA PRO A 665 23.19 -63.58 -45.79
C PRO A 665 24.34 -63.64 -46.81
N THR A 666 24.15 -63.17 -48.04
CA THR A 666 25.22 -63.14 -49.07
C THR A 666 26.11 -61.90 -49.00
N ARG A 667 25.72 -60.86 -48.24
CA ARG A 667 26.39 -59.56 -48.23
C ARG A 667 27.87 -59.63 -47.84
N ALA A 668 28.23 -60.46 -46.86
CA ALA A 668 29.61 -60.64 -46.41
C ALA A 668 30.55 -61.18 -47.51
N GLN A 669 30.03 -61.97 -48.46
CA GLN A 669 30.81 -62.54 -49.56
C GLN A 669 31.14 -61.50 -50.66
N LEU A 670 30.43 -60.36 -50.68
CA LEU A 670 30.62 -59.30 -51.68
C LEU A 670 31.76 -58.33 -51.32
N ILE A 671 32.10 -58.22 -50.03
CA ILE A 671 33.13 -57.29 -49.52
C ILE A 671 34.51 -57.51 -50.17
N PRO A 672 35.05 -58.74 -50.30
CA PRO A 672 36.34 -58.95 -50.95
C PRO A 672 36.37 -58.50 -52.42
N VAL A 673 35.27 -58.72 -53.16
CA VAL A 673 35.17 -58.39 -54.58
C VAL A 673 35.11 -56.87 -54.80
N LEU A 674 34.26 -56.17 -54.03
CA LEU A 674 34.18 -54.71 -54.06
C LEU A 674 35.49 -54.06 -53.62
N THR A 675 36.16 -54.62 -52.60
CA THR A 675 37.48 -54.16 -52.14
C THR A 675 38.53 -54.25 -53.24
N MET A 676 38.58 -55.38 -53.98
CA MET A 676 39.55 -55.57 -55.06
C MET A 676 39.28 -54.67 -56.28
N MET A 677 38.02 -54.37 -56.58
CA MET A 677 37.63 -53.52 -57.71
C MET A 677 37.81 -52.03 -57.43
N LEU A 678 37.48 -51.56 -56.21
CA LEU A 678 37.45 -50.14 -55.84
C LEU A 678 38.65 -49.67 -55.00
N LYS A 679 39.56 -50.58 -54.62
CA LYS A 679 40.82 -50.29 -53.88
C LYS A 679 40.63 -49.54 -52.55
N PHE A 680 39.65 -49.96 -51.75
CA PHE A 680 39.37 -49.38 -50.43
C PHE A 680 40.56 -49.45 -49.46
N SER A 681 40.65 -48.47 -48.57
CA SER A 681 41.58 -48.41 -47.43
C SER A 681 41.35 -49.56 -46.44
N PRO A 682 42.40 -50.06 -45.75
CA PRO A 682 42.27 -51.02 -44.64
C PRO A 682 41.24 -50.63 -43.56
N GLU A 683 40.98 -49.35 -43.37
CA GLU A 683 40.03 -48.84 -42.37
C GLU A 683 38.59 -48.76 -42.90
N GLU A 684 38.43 -48.55 -44.21
CA GLU A 684 37.15 -48.62 -44.91
C GLU A 684 36.66 -50.08 -44.98
N ILE A 685 37.56 -51.02 -45.26
CA ILE A 685 37.29 -52.46 -45.23
C ILE A 685 36.77 -52.88 -43.85
N ARG A 686 37.41 -52.43 -42.76
CA ARG A 686 36.93 -52.67 -41.38
C ARG A 686 35.55 -52.06 -41.14
N ARG A 687 35.29 -50.83 -41.60
CA ARG A 687 33.97 -50.17 -41.48
C ARG A 687 32.86 -50.91 -42.22
N LEU A 688 33.16 -51.51 -43.37
CA LEU A 688 32.22 -52.32 -44.15
C LEU A 688 31.98 -53.69 -43.51
N GLN A 689 33.02 -54.36 -43.01
CA GLN A 689 32.90 -55.62 -42.27
C GLN A 689 32.13 -55.47 -40.94
N ALA A 690 32.21 -54.31 -40.29
CA ALA A 690 31.46 -54.01 -39.06
C ALA A 690 29.96 -53.68 -39.27
N LYS A 691 29.45 -53.76 -40.52
CA LYS A 691 28.05 -53.46 -40.88
C LYS A 691 27.40 -54.47 -41.85
N ALA A 692 28.02 -55.64 -42.02
CA ALA A 692 27.52 -56.74 -42.85
C ALA A 692 27.15 -57.97 -41.99
#